data_AF-A0AA36MM26-F1
#
_entry.id   AF-A0AA36MM26-F1
#
_cell.length_a   1.000
_cell.length_b   1.000
_cell.length_c   1.000
_cell.angle_alpha   90.00
_cell.angle_beta   90.00
_cell.angle_gamma   90.00
#
_symmetry.space_group_name_H-M   'P 1'
#
loop_
_entity.id
_entity.type
_entity.pdbx_description
1 polymer ?
#
loop_
_entity_poly.entity_id
_entity_poly.type
_entity_poly.pdbx_seq_one_letter_code
_entity_poly.pdbx_strand_id
1 'polypeptide(L)'
;MGAAAEFPIGCNISVLDEMVMRAEEHLKSEQVTVLEEGSLLSVLAHGGEPNTRRLYVRHAESGLCGWISCVAQSGRRLVTVVEVKTGRSHTPTPSAAVTMRSERSDGTEMWASDPKETEWDRGVTAVAAVQSQRSAAGVTATTVTTSYPPQIVSDDPVPSGQWLRRQKAQDLNAEAPKRYLVDNRSLNAGTEGINYRFTKDLEDLDLSCTAPWGSLVEGVVDDGWLRVSDDLYLPIQLGGATVLTLEDSPWALSGLQVVEAFPVGGMIVVLEAAIMRAAEDMRSAALAQLEKERAVRVLGHGSGARSRRLYVQDPLTGQDGWISFASQNGKLLVAPSEASPDEVQKVATLATQVATQAAQAATLATAATAAAAAASHAAQAPDCQESERAFFVDNRTFKADSDGIGYRGSQDLDDKAVPARTALWGSVIHGVDLGDWVRVGAYFLPTTLCGVQVLTPKEDVPATHLPQQSGFARGNWEYICIDPQGVQTRLQPEEVIPKNSKTSGQAVQPGEMIRICERGILGQTLWLCLMDGRGWVTEKSSRRHLSEVNDEGAAKGQKLMVDPRLDKPVKLFPAPFSFGSVAGAPELLAGETVVVLRKVLVLVPSGSQESWVRYLKVEDERKIEGWLGELRIHCGIKGPAQSEPVLHEFKAGFGEQRSKSPWVSVIAKAPVPLLSGPSRTRGMKKSLSPGDFVETVHMASVLIAVEELSVAGLTFYRLADGCWVAREEAGKVVCDLLTRESHKWIYVCNDKDGAQVRLTPTRSNAKNTGKRLKYRQRVMISEKVTFADNDVFLKLSEEKKGWVPANKLNSNVVKMAALKALEPEKPKGPAAYTGNVPNGNAYGNAGYDAYGYGYGSNGYGNGCGFGAPGYACGAGYAGAGAAAGAGYAYGAPGASDFGLPAAGYGAGYGAGAGCAGTGYPAGGYPGGADFGIAAPTPCPAAMYGANAPNAPNAQMAGWNDAGYGASFR
;
A
#
# COMPACT_ATOMS: atom_id res chain seq x y z
N MET A 1 2.17 -3.22 -27.64
CA MET A 1 2.76 -2.37 -26.58
C MET A 1 1.81 -1.19 -26.39
N GLY A 2 1.56 -0.76 -25.15
CA GLY A 2 0.69 0.36 -24.85
C GLY A 2 1.17 1.68 -25.45
N ALA A 3 0.27 2.63 -25.65
CA ALA A 3 0.61 3.97 -26.17
C ALA A 3 1.64 4.71 -25.28
N ALA A 4 1.65 4.46 -23.96
CA ALA A 4 2.66 5.01 -23.06
C ALA A 4 4.08 4.53 -23.35
N ALA A 5 4.27 3.34 -23.95
CA ALA A 5 5.60 2.77 -24.21
C ALA A 5 6.41 3.56 -25.25
N GLU A 6 5.75 4.40 -26.06
CA GLU A 6 6.41 5.29 -27.01
C GLU A 6 7.11 6.49 -26.35
N PHE A 7 6.88 6.71 -25.06
CA PHE A 7 7.39 7.86 -24.29
C PHE A 7 8.26 7.36 -23.13
N PRO A 8 9.56 7.07 -23.33
CA PRO A 8 10.42 6.54 -22.28
C PRO A 8 10.47 7.43 -21.04
N ILE A 9 10.54 6.83 -19.85
CA ILE A 9 10.75 7.58 -18.60
C ILE A 9 12.06 8.38 -18.72
N GLY A 10 12.00 9.66 -18.39
CA GLY A 10 13.09 10.63 -18.51
C GLY A 10 13.11 11.41 -19.83
N CYS A 11 12.26 11.08 -20.81
CA CYS A 11 12.15 11.89 -22.03
C CYS A 11 11.38 13.19 -21.79
N ASN A 12 11.69 14.21 -22.60
CA ASN A 12 10.92 15.44 -22.65
C ASN A 12 9.89 15.36 -23.77
N ILE A 13 8.66 15.76 -23.45
CA ILE A 13 7.53 15.78 -24.37
C ILE A 13 6.92 17.19 -24.41
N SER A 14 6.27 17.52 -25.52
CA SER A 14 5.49 18.75 -25.67
C SER A 14 4.02 18.41 -25.88
N VAL A 15 3.16 19.18 -25.23
CA VAL A 15 1.69 19.09 -25.33
C VAL A 15 1.24 19.57 -26.71
N LEU A 16 0.46 18.76 -27.42
CA LEU A 16 -0.04 19.07 -28.78
C LEU A 16 -1.41 19.73 -28.80
N ASP A 17 -2.16 19.65 -27.70
CA ASP A 17 -3.51 20.21 -27.56
C ASP A 17 -3.78 20.46 -26.06
N GLU A 18 -4.67 21.38 -25.74
CA GLU A 18 -5.00 21.71 -24.35
C GLU A 18 -5.44 20.45 -23.60
N MET A 19 -4.81 20.17 -22.45
CA MET A 19 -5.13 18.97 -21.68
C MET A 19 -5.07 19.19 -20.18
N VAL A 20 -5.85 18.37 -19.45
CA VAL A 20 -5.92 18.44 -17.99
C VAL A 20 -4.89 17.51 -17.35
N MET A 21 -4.03 18.07 -16.50
CA MET A 21 -3.17 17.33 -15.58
C MET A 21 -3.94 17.04 -14.29
N ARG A 22 -3.92 15.79 -13.82
CA ARG A 22 -4.65 15.36 -12.62
C ARG A 22 -3.74 14.81 -11.52
N ALA A 23 -4.20 14.81 -10.27
CA ALA A 23 -3.41 14.40 -9.12
C ALA A 23 -3.15 12.88 -9.11
N GLU A 24 -4.12 12.08 -9.56
CA GLU A 24 -4.02 10.61 -9.59
C GLU A 24 -4.29 10.05 -11.00
N GLU A 25 -3.95 8.77 -11.20
CA GLU A 25 -4.07 8.10 -12.50
C GLU A 25 -5.52 8.09 -13.03
N HIS A 26 -6.52 7.96 -12.14
CA HIS A 26 -7.93 7.86 -12.54
C HIS A 26 -8.51 9.20 -13.06
N LEU A 27 -9.38 9.14 -14.07
CA LEU A 27 -9.94 10.34 -14.75
C LEU A 27 -10.84 11.22 -13.88
N LYS A 28 -11.29 10.72 -12.73
CA LYS A 28 -12.12 11.47 -11.75
C LYS A 28 -11.31 12.19 -10.68
N SER A 29 -9.98 12.02 -10.66
CA SER A 29 -9.12 12.65 -9.65
C SER A 29 -9.08 14.16 -9.82
N GLU A 30 -8.70 14.84 -8.75
CA GLU A 30 -8.59 16.30 -8.69
C GLU A 30 -7.72 16.83 -9.85
N GLN A 31 -8.18 17.92 -10.45
CA GLN A 31 -7.45 18.60 -11.51
C GLN A 31 -6.35 19.46 -10.88
N VAL A 32 -5.10 19.19 -11.22
CA VAL A 32 -3.93 19.94 -10.75
C VAL A 32 -3.78 21.23 -11.54
N THR A 33 -3.81 21.13 -12.88
CA THR A 33 -3.68 22.28 -13.77
C THR A 33 -4.18 21.93 -15.18
N VAL A 34 -4.40 22.95 -16.00
CA VAL A 34 -4.59 22.81 -17.46
C VAL A 34 -3.26 23.13 -18.11
N LEU A 35 -2.81 22.24 -18.98
CA LEU A 35 -1.59 22.43 -19.77
C LEU A 35 -1.97 22.98 -21.14
N GLU A 36 -1.33 24.08 -21.51
CA GLU A 36 -1.53 24.73 -22.81
C GLU A 36 -0.76 23.98 -23.92
N GLU A 37 -1.18 24.16 -25.17
CA GLU A 37 -0.43 23.67 -26.32
C GLU A 37 1.00 24.22 -26.30
N GLY A 38 1.99 23.36 -26.51
CA GLY A 38 3.41 23.69 -26.47
C GLY A 38 4.07 23.47 -25.10
N SER A 39 3.33 23.31 -24.00
CA SER A 39 3.90 23.08 -22.67
C SER A 39 4.90 21.92 -22.67
N LEU A 40 6.10 22.15 -22.11
CA LEU A 40 7.17 21.16 -22.01
C LEU A 40 7.04 20.35 -20.72
N LEU A 41 7.07 19.03 -20.84
CA LEU A 41 6.90 18.09 -19.73
C LEU A 41 8.04 17.07 -19.71
N SER A 42 8.44 16.61 -18.54
CA SER A 42 9.35 15.48 -18.35
C SER A 42 8.59 14.25 -17.87
N VAL A 43 8.73 13.12 -18.55
CA VAL A 43 8.04 11.87 -18.20
C VAL A 43 8.71 11.22 -16.99
N LEU A 44 7.97 11.03 -15.91
CA LEU A 44 8.46 10.45 -14.65
C LEU A 44 8.05 8.98 -14.47
N ALA A 45 6.85 8.58 -14.91
CA ALA A 45 6.37 7.20 -14.84
C ALA A 45 5.29 6.90 -15.89
N HIS A 46 5.01 5.61 -16.09
CA HIS A 46 3.86 5.12 -16.86
C HIS A 46 2.76 4.65 -15.92
N GLY A 47 1.51 4.66 -16.39
CA GLY A 47 0.37 4.10 -15.65
C GLY A 47 0.50 2.61 -15.34
N GLY A 48 -0.22 2.12 -14.34
CA GLY A 48 -0.12 0.73 -13.87
C GLY A 48 -0.78 -0.30 -14.80
N GLU A 49 -1.74 0.12 -15.62
CA GLU A 49 -2.51 -0.80 -16.46
C GLU A 49 -1.71 -1.29 -17.70
N PRO A 50 -1.79 -2.58 -18.05
CA PRO A 50 -1.29 -3.08 -19.34
C PRO A 50 -1.97 -2.31 -20.47
N ASN A 51 -1.17 -1.67 -21.33
CA ASN A 51 -1.64 -0.76 -22.39
C ASN A 51 -2.18 0.60 -21.92
N THR A 52 -1.77 1.08 -20.74
CA THR A 52 -2.09 2.42 -20.27
C THR A 52 -1.76 3.51 -21.30
N ARG A 53 -2.62 4.53 -21.34
CA ARG A 53 -2.40 5.79 -22.06
C ARG A 53 -1.98 6.91 -21.11
N ARG A 54 -1.70 6.58 -19.84
CA ARG A 54 -1.43 7.55 -18.79
C ARG A 54 0.07 7.70 -18.58
N LEU A 55 0.53 8.94 -18.50
CA LEU A 55 1.90 9.30 -18.15
C LEU A 55 1.86 10.15 -16.88
N TYR A 56 2.72 9.83 -15.92
CA TYR A 56 3.02 10.74 -14.82
C TYR A 56 4.15 11.66 -15.26
N VAL A 57 3.92 12.97 -15.23
CA VAL A 57 4.80 13.97 -15.83
C VAL A 57 5.06 15.14 -14.89
N ARG A 58 6.17 15.85 -15.10
CA ARG A 58 6.49 17.12 -14.45
C ARG A 58 6.48 18.26 -15.46
N HIS A 59 5.74 19.32 -15.19
CA HIS A 59 5.74 20.53 -16.01
C HIS A 59 7.04 21.31 -15.82
N ALA A 60 7.72 21.66 -16.92
CA ALA A 60 9.06 22.25 -16.88
C ALA A 60 9.06 23.66 -16.27
N GLU A 61 8.03 24.47 -16.53
CA GLU A 61 7.96 25.86 -16.04
C GLU A 61 7.43 25.96 -14.61
N SER A 62 6.32 25.28 -14.30
CA SER A 62 5.69 25.39 -12.97
C SER A 62 6.24 24.39 -11.94
N GLY A 63 6.95 23.33 -12.37
CA GLY A 63 7.42 22.26 -11.50
C GLY A 63 6.32 21.31 -10.99
N LEU A 64 5.05 21.57 -11.32
CA LEU A 64 3.92 20.73 -10.92
C LEU A 64 4.03 19.34 -11.54
N CYS A 65 3.66 18.32 -10.77
CA CYS A 65 3.63 16.94 -11.22
C CYS A 65 2.18 16.41 -11.23
N GLY A 66 1.88 15.53 -12.17
CA GLY A 66 0.55 14.91 -12.25
C GLY A 66 0.42 13.97 -13.42
N TRP A 67 -0.75 13.36 -13.54
CA TRP A 67 -1.11 12.38 -14.55
C TRP A 67 -1.81 13.03 -15.74
N ILE A 68 -1.29 12.77 -16.94
CA ILE A 68 -1.87 13.17 -18.22
C ILE A 68 -2.17 11.96 -19.09
N SER A 69 -3.00 12.13 -20.13
CA SER A 69 -3.19 11.11 -21.16
C SER A 69 -2.32 11.43 -22.37
N CYS A 70 -1.47 10.50 -22.82
CA CYS A 70 -0.63 10.71 -24.00
C CYS A 70 -1.39 10.55 -25.32
N VAL A 71 -2.52 9.83 -25.30
CA VAL A 71 -3.39 9.57 -26.45
C VAL A 71 -4.85 9.69 -26.03
N ALA A 72 -5.66 10.40 -26.82
CA ALA A 72 -7.10 10.54 -26.62
C ALA A 72 -7.84 9.21 -26.79
N GLN A 73 -9.12 9.14 -26.40
CA GLN A 73 -9.95 7.94 -26.62
C GLN A 73 -10.04 7.58 -28.11
N SER A 74 -10.09 8.59 -28.98
CA SER A 74 -10.11 8.46 -30.45
C SER A 74 -8.81 7.94 -31.08
N GLY A 75 -7.73 7.77 -30.30
CA GLY A 75 -6.42 7.41 -30.83
C GLY A 75 -5.56 8.60 -31.29
N ARG A 76 -6.10 9.83 -31.24
CA ARG A 76 -5.33 11.06 -31.52
C ARG A 76 -4.23 11.26 -30.46
N ARG A 77 -2.99 11.46 -30.89
CA ARG A 77 -1.88 11.79 -29.97
C ARG A 77 -2.09 13.17 -29.35
N LEU A 78 -1.85 13.27 -28.06
CA LEU A 78 -1.97 14.52 -27.29
C LEU A 78 -0.60 15.09 -26.90
N VAL A 79 0.47 14.31 -27.05
CA VAL A 79 1.85 14.72 -26.77
C VAL A 79 2.80 14.21 -27.86
N THR A 80 3.91 14.92 -28.04
CA THR A 80 5.01 14.50 -28.94
C THR A 80 6.35 14.55 -28.20
N VAL A 81 7.28 13.67 -28.55
CA VAL A 81 8.65 13.70 -27.99
C VAL A 81 9.40 14.89 -28.57
N VAL A 82 10.02 15.70 -27.71
CA VAL A 82 10.87 16.81 -28.13
C VAL A 82 12.31 16.35 -28.11
N GLU A 83 12.93 16.24 -29.29
CA GLU A 83 14.38 16.10 -29.37
C GLU A 83 15.02 17.40 -28.88
N VAL A 84 15.59 17.35 -27.68
CA VAL A 84 16.45 18.41 -27.19
C VAL A 84 17.66 18.42 -28.12
N LYS A 85 17.69 19.36 -29.08
CA LYS A 85 18.91 19.70 -29.81
C LYS A 85 19.91 20.18 -28.78
N THR A 86 20.77 19.27 -28.31
CA THR A 86 21.93 19.59 -27.50
C THR A 86 22.78 20.54 -28.35
N GLY A 87 22.67 21.84 -28.05
CA GLY A 87 23.50 22.85 -28.69
C GLY A 87 24.95 22.41 -28.52
N ARG A 88 25.65 22.23 -29.65
CA ARG A 88 27.08 21.96 -29.68
C ARG A 88 27.76 23.05 -28.84
N SER A 89 28.20 22.67 -27.65
CA SER A 89 29.22 23.39 -26.91
C SER A 89 30.42 23.56 -27.83
N HIS A 90 30.78 24.80 -28.14
CA HIS A 90 32.02 25.13 -28.81
C HIS A 90 33.19 24.60 -27.95
N THR A 91 33.76 23.47 -28.36
CA THR A 91 35.08 23.06 -27.91
C THR A 91 36.14 23.92 -28.62
N PRO A 92 37.12 24.50 -27.90
CA PRO A 92 38.25 25.17 -28.54
C PRO A 92 39.16 24.11 -29.17
N THR A 93 39.36 24.23 -30.48
CA THR A 93 40.28 23.42 -31.29
C THR A 93 41.73 23.62 -30.83
N PRO A 94 42.52 22.57 -30.54
CA PRO A 94 43.96 22.66 -30.50
C PRO A 94 44.54 22.17 -31.83
N SER A 95 45.17 23.06 -32.61
CA SER A 95 46.09 22.63 -33.66
C SER A 95 47.08 23.73 -34.04
N ALA A 96 48.34 23.53 -33.63
CA ALA A 96 49.50 23.75 -34.47
C ALA A 96 50.66 22.96 -33.83
N ALA A 97 50.84 21.73 -34.31
CA ALA A 97 52.01 20.91 -33.99
C ALA A 97 53.24 21.49 -34.68
N VAL A 98 54.26 21.83 -33.89
CA VAL A 98 55.63 22.07 -34.37
C VAL A 98 56.41 20.78 -34.16
N THR A 99 56.90 20.25 -35.28
CA THR A 99 57.80 19.12 -35.40
C THR A 99 59.17 19.47 -34.80
N MET A 100 59.72 18.64 -33.91
CA MET A 100 61.17 18.41 -33.86
C MET A 100 61.51 17.00 -33.36
N ARG A 101 62.47 16.42 -34.07
CA ARG A 101 63.09 15.10 -33.92
C ARG A 101 63.72 14.91 -32.55
N SER A 102 63.71 13.68 -32.03
CA SER A 102 64.86 13.18 -31.27
C SER A 102 65.22 11.77 -31.72
N GLU A 103 66.52 11.57 -31.82
CA GLU A 103 67.21 10.45 -32.42
C GLU A 103 67.21 9.20 -31.54
N ARG A 104 67.33 8.07 -32.21
CA ARG A 104 67.70 6.76 -31.67
C ARG A 104 69.12 6.80 -31.11
N SER A 105 69.33 6.12 -29.98
CA SER A 105 70.55 5.34 -29.78
C SER A 105 70.19 3.99 -29.14
N ASP A 106 70.62 2.96 -29.84
CA ASP A 106 70.52 1.54 -29.49
C ASP A 106 71.45 1.19 -28.31
N GLY A 107 71.07 0.15 -27.57
CA GLY A 107 71.86 -0.44 -26.48
C GLY A 107 71.28 -1.77 -26.03
N THR A 108 71.77 -2.83 -26.66
CA THR A 108 71.33 -4.23 -26.74
C THR A 108 71.48 -5.06 -25.45
N GLU A 109 70.49 -5.95 -25.24
CA GLU A 109 70.45 -7.29 -24.58
C GLU A 109 71.15 -7.58 -23.23
N MET A 110 70.39 -8.15 -22.28
CA MET A 110 70.60 -9.52 -21.77
C MET A 110 69.43 -9.99 -20.87
N TRP A 111 69.31 -11.32 -20.77
CA TRP A 111 68.14 -12.16 -20.43
C TRP A 111 67.46 -12.11 -19.04
N ALA A 112 66.17 -12.46 -19.08
CA ALA A 112 65.42 -13.45 -18.27
C ALA A 112 64.78 -13.12 -16.89
N SER A 113 63.46 -13.38 -16.87
CA SER A 113 62.61 -14.06 -15.85
C SER A 113 62.35 -13.46 -14.46
N ASP A 114 61.04 -13.46 -14.12
CA ASP A 114 60.34 -13.58 -12.82
C ASP A 114 61.07 -13.23 -11.51
N PRO A 115 60.34 -12.62 -10.56
CA PRO A 115 60.53 -12.96 -9.16
C PRO A 115 59.23 -13.42 -8.50
N LYS A 116 59.30 -14.69 -8.04
CA LYS A 116 58.57 -15.21 -6.89
C LYS A 116 59.00 -14.49 -5.62
N GLU A 117 58.07 -14.55 -4.66
CA GLU A 117 58.23 -14.34 -3.23
C GLU A 117 59.63 -14.70 -2.68
N THR A 118 60.16 -13.82 -1.85
CA THR A 118 61.28 -14.11 -0.96
C THR A 118 60.94 -13.74 0.49
N GLU A 119 60.95 -14.79 1.29
CA GLU A 119 61.03 -14.88 2.75
C GLU A 119 62.52 -14.91 3.16
N TRP A 120 62.97 -14.04 4.08
CA TRP A 120 64.12 -14.14 5.00
C TRP A 120 63.81 -13.09 6.10
N ASP A 121 63.93 -13.28 7.42
CA ASP A 121 64.89 -14.10 8.15
C ASP A 121 64.43 -14.33 9.61
N ARG A 122 64.86 -15.46 10.21
CA ARG A 122 64.69 -15.80 11.65
C ARG A 122 66.02 -15.58 12.38
N GLY A 123 65.99 -15.05 13.60
CA GLY A 123 67.18 -15.01 14.47
C GLY A 123 66.96 -14.55 15.92
N VAL A 124 66.45 -15.45 16.75
CA VAL A 124 66.73 -15.73 18.19
C VAL A 124 67.28 -14.64 19.12
N THR A 125 66.58 -14.37 20.25
CA THR A 125 67.08 -14.35 21.68
C THR A 125 65.91 -13.98 22.61
N ALA A 126 65.45 -14.86 23.53
CA ALA A 126 65.93 -15.18 24.88
C ALA A 126 65.48 -14.21 26.01
N VAL A 127 64.67 -14.77 26.94
CA VAL A 127 64.62 -14.58 28.41
C VAL A 127 64.50 -13.16 29.00
N ALA A 128 63.38 -12.88 29.69
CA ALA A 128 63.31 -12.50 31.11
C ALA A 128 62.00 -11.77 31.44
N ALA A 129 61.14 -12.43 32.22
CA ALA A 129 60.14 -11.77 33.04
C ALA A 129 60.84 -11.20 34.29
N VAL A 130 60.49 -9.97 34.74
CA VAL A 130 60.53 -9.52 36.15
C VAL A 130 59.91 -8.10 36.28
N GLN A 131 58.89 -8.04 37.15
CA GLN A 131 58.40 -7.03 38.09
C GLN A 131 58.57 -5.50 37.89
N SER A 132 57.46 -4.77 38.11
CA SER A 132 57.36 -3.59 39.01
C SER A 132 55.86 -3.18 39.13
N GLN A 133 55.15 -3.50 40.22
CA GLN A 133 55.00 -2.83 41.53
C GLN A 133 53.96 -1.69 41.63
N ARG A 134 53.06 -1.89 42.63
CA ARG A 134 52.20 -0.96 43.41
C ARG A 134 50.89 -0.47 42.73
N SER A 135 49.71 -0.53 43.35
CA SER A 135 49.38 -0.39 44.79
C SER A 135 48.07 -1.14 45.14
N ALA A 136 48.01 -1.69 46.36
CA ALA A 136 46.86 -2.39 46.92
C ALA A 136 46.07 -1.52 47.91
N ALA A 137 44.74 -1.56 47.77
CA ALA A 137 43.69 -1.38 48.78
C ALA A 137 42.42 -1.92 48.10
N GLY A 138 41.67 -2.93 48.56
CA GLY A 138 41.50 -3.51 49.88
C GLY A 138 40.01 -3.48 50.18
N VAL A 139 39.20 -4.40 49.65
CA VAL A 139 37.84 -4.71 50.16
C VAL A 139 37.53 -6.19 49.93
N THR A 140 37.09 -6.82 51.00
CA THR A 140 36.78 -8.22 51.28
C THR A 140 35.67 -8.81 50.41
N ALA A 141 35.91 -9.99 49.84
CA ALA A 141 34.88 -10.85 49.23
C ALA A 141 34.40 -11.90 50.24
N THR A 142 33.12 -11.84 50.58
CA THR A 142 32.43 -12.81 51.42
C THR A 142 31.84 -13.91 50.54
N THR A 143 32.31 -15.14 50.72
CA THR A 143 31.75 -16.36 50.15
C THR A 143 30.37 -16.62 50.74
N VAL A 144 29.31 -16.60 49.92
CA VAL A 144 27.97 -17.03 50.33
C VAL A 144 27.66 -18.38 49.69
N THR A 145 27.71 -19.39 50.53
CA THR A 145 27.27 -20.76 50.31
C THR A 145 25.74 -20.80 50.36
N THR A 146 25.09 -21.20 49.27
CA THR A 146 23.63 -21.44 49.26
C THR A 146 23.33 -22.86 49.73
N SER A 147 22.93 -22.99 50.99
CA SER A 147 22.28 -24.18 51.55
C SER A 147 20.84 -23.83 51.93
N TYR A 148 19.89 -24.65 51.46
CA TYR A 148 18.48 -24.62 51.88
C TYR A 148 18.34 -24.87 53.39
N PRO A 149 17.42 -24.15 54.06
CA PRO A 149 16.77 -24.65 55.27
C PRO A 149 15.23 -24.76 55.10
N PRO A 150 14.55 -25.44 56.04
CA PRO A 150 13.29 -26.13 55.79
C PRO A 150 12.04 -25.28 56.07
N GLN A 151 10.91 -25.84 55.63
CA GLN A 151 9.54 -25.33 55.75
C GLN A 151 9.18 -24.88 57.17
N ILE A 152 8.62 -23.67 57.26
CA ILE A 152 7.78 -23.23 58.36
C ILE A 152 6.41 -22.89 57.77
N VAL A 153 5.40 -23.56 58.31
CA VAL A 153 3.97 -23.35 58.06
C VAL A 153 3.57 -22.04 58.72
N SER A 154 3.01 -21.11 57.95
CA SER A 154 2.27 -19.98 58.50
C SER A 154 0.96 -19.81 57.73
N ASP A 155 -0.12 -20.18 58.41
CA ASP A 155 -1.49 -19.80 58.08
C ASP A 155 -1.64 -18.28 58.25
N ASP A 156 -1.91 -17.55 57.16
CA ASP A 156 -2.72 -16.33 57.16
C ASP A 156 -3.17 -15.96 55.73
N PRO A 157 -4.42 -15.49 55.53
CA PRO A 157 -5.05 -15.40 54.22
C PRO A 157 -4.77 -14.07 53.50
N VAL A 158 -4.38 -14.16 52.23
CA VAL A 158 -4.24 -13.02 51.31
C VAL A 158 -5.63 -12.57 50.81
N PRO A 159 -5.96 -11.26 50.78
CA PRO A 159 -7.29 -10.79 50.39
C PRO A 159 -7.47 -10.78 48.86
N SER A 160 -8.56 -11.41 48.41
CA SER A 160 -9.01 -11.52 47.03
C SER A 160 -9.64 -10.21 46.52
N GLY A 161 -8.81 -9.26 46.09
CA GLY A 161 -9.24 -7.96 45.53
C GLY A 161 -9.75 -7.96 44.08
N GLN A 162 -10.05 -9.12 43.47
CA GLN A 162 -10.46 -9.19 42.05
C GLN A 162 -11.95 -9.48 41.82
N TRP A 163 -12.72 -9.81 42.86
CA TRP A 163 -14.15 -10.11 42.69
C TRP A 163 -15.09 -8.91 42.85
N LEU A 164 -14.62 -7.78 43.41
CA LEU A 164 -15.46 -6.59 43.63
C LEU A 164 -15.55 -5.60 42.44
N ARG A 165 -14.77 -5.80 41.36
CA ARG A 165 -14.85 -4.96 40.16
C ARG A 165 -15.87 -5.44 39.13
N ARG A 166 -16.27 -6.72 39.14
CA ARG A 166 -17.29 -7.26 38.22
C ARG A 166 -18.72 -6.92 38.62
N GLN A 167 -18.97 -6.77 39.93
CA GLN A 167 -20.33 -6.53 40.42
C GLN A 167 -20.76 -5.07 40.29
N LYS A 168 -19.80 -4.12 40.22
CA LYS A 168 -20.10 -2.68 40.10
C LYS A 168 -20.39 -2.20 38.67
N ALA A 169 -20.26 -3.07 37.67
CA ALA A 169 -20.58 -2.78 36.27
C ALA A 169 -22.03 -3.14 35.87
N GLN A 170 -22.77 -3.85 36.74
CA GLN A 170 -24.16 -4.24 36.47
C GLN A 170 -25.20 -3.28 37.07
N ASP A 171 -24.79 -2.33 37.92
CA ASP A 171 -25.70 -1.44 38.65
C ASP A 171 -25.82 -0.02 38.07
N LEU A 172 -25.23 0.27 36.90
CA LEU A 172 -25.39 1.55 36.21
C LEU A 172 -26.42 1.42 35.09
N ASN A 173 -27.66 1.87 35.38
CA ASN A 173 -28.76 2.15 34.44
C ASN A 173 -28.81 1.27 33.19
N ALA A 174 -29.52 0.14 33.27
CA ALA A 174 -29.98 -0.59 32.09
C ALA A 174 -31.07 0.22 31.35
N GLU A 175 -30.68 1.34 30.73
CA GLU A 175 -31.53 2.02 29.78
C GLU A 175 -31.63 1.11 28.54
N ALA A 176 -32.87 0.79 28.12
CA ALA A 176 -33.09 -0.04 26.95
C ALA A 176 -32.40 0.60 25.73
N PRO A 177 -31.79 -0.21 24.84
CA PRO A 177 -31.20 0.32 23.62
C PRO A 177 -32.24 1.09 22.81
N LYS A 178 -31.83 2.22 22.23
CA LYS A 178 -32.66 3.08 21.39
C LYS A 178 -32.03 3.16 20.00
N ARG A 179 -32.86 3.41 18.98
CA ARG A 179 -32.43 3.53 17.57
C ARG A 179 -32.13 4.99 17.21
N TYR A 180 -31.01 5.20 16.53
CA TYR A 180 -30.52 6.51 16.09
C TYR A 180 -30.24 6.49 14.59
N LEU A 181 -30.65 7.54 13.89
CA LEU A 181 -30.28 7.82 12.52
C LEU A 181 -28.89 8.45 12.46
N VAL A 182 -28.01 7.87 11.67
CA VAL A 182 -26.68 8.40 11.38
C VAL A 182 -26.81 9.57 10.41
N ASP A 183 -26.71 10.80 10.92
CA ASP A 183 -27.19 12.01 10.28
C ASP A 183 -26.03 12.94 9.87
N ASN A 184 -25.92 13.24 8.57
CA ASN A 184 -24.89 14.13 8.05
C ASN A 184 -25.41 15.55 7.74
N ARG A 185 -26.65 15.88 8.11
CA ARG A 185 -27.27 17.18 7.76
C ARG A 185 -26.51 18.36 8.36
N SER A 186 -26.03 18.22 9.60
CA SER A 186 -25.34 19.29 10.34
C SER A 186 -23.83 19.33 10.07
N LEU A 187 -23.20 18.16 9.91
CA LEU A 187 -21.75 18.05 9.74
C LEU A 187 -21.33 18.30 8.27
N ASN A 188 -22.18 17.95 7.30
CA ASN A 188 -21.93 18.06 5.86
C ASN A 188 -20.58 17.46 5.42
N ALA A 189 -20.20 16.32 6.03
CA ALA A 189 -18.96 15.63 5.75
C ALA A 189 -19.01 14.94 4.37
N GLY A 190 -17.91 14.96 3.64
CA GLY A 190 -17.77 14.27 2.35
C GLY A 190 -17.53 12.75 2.45
N THR A 191 -17.58 12.18 3.66
CA THR A 191 -17.36 10.75 3.92
C THR A 191 -18.62 9.92 3.61
N GLU A 192 -18.49 8.60 3.49
CA GLU A 192 -19.64 7.68 3.28
C GLU A 192 -20.45 7.44 4.57
N GLY A 193 -19.84 7.68 5.73
CA GLY A 193 -20.48 7.52 7.04
C GLY A 193 -19.60 8.05 8.17
N ILE A 194 -19.91 7.62 9.40
CA ILE A 194 -19.12 7.86 10.60
C ILE A 194 -18.50 6.53 11.09
N ASN A 195 -17.20 6.53 11.36
CA ASN A 195 -16.52 5.33 11.84
C ASN A 195 -16.87 5.05 13.29
N TYR A 196 -16.99 3.76 13.63
CA TYR A 196 -17.06 3.32 15.01
C TYR A 196 -15.77 3.62 15.76
N ARG A 197 -15.82 3.56 17.08
CA ARG A 197 -14.66 3.78 17.96
C ARG A 197 -14.58 2.73 19.03
N PHE A 198 -13.37 2.32 19.40
CA PHE A 198 -13.20 1.33 20.47
C PHE A 198 -13.39 1.93 21.87
N THR A 199 -13.16 3.24 21.99
CA THR A 199 -13.38 4.01 23.23
C THR A 199 -14.12 5.31 22.94
N LYS A 200 -14.49 6.05 23.99
CA LYS A 200 -15.07 7.41 23.91
C LYS A 200 -14.03 8.49 23.53
N ASP A 201 -12.94 8.11 22.88
CA ASP A 201 -11.89 8.99 22.36
C ASP A 201 -12.10 9.20 20.85
N LEU A 202 -12.04 10.46 20.39
CA LEU A 202 -12.23 10.83 18.99
C LEU A 202 -11.08 10.39 18.05
N GLU A 203 -9.98 9.86 18.57
CA GLU A 203 -8.89 9.33 17.73
C GLU A 203 -8.88 7.79 17.66
N ASP A 204 -9.60 7.11 18.55
CA ASP A 204 -9.62 5.64 18.66
C ASP A 204 -10.62 5.00 17.68
N LEU A 205 -10.39 5.26 16.39
CA LEU A 205 -11.25 4.88 15.27
C LEU A 205 -11.11 3.40 14.92
N ASP A 206 -12.24 2.70 14.76
CA ASP A 206 -12.31 1.43 14.05
C ASP A 206 -12.43 1.70 12.54
N LEU A 207 -11.32 1.60 11.81
CA LEU A 207 -11.29 1.77 10.35
C LEU A 207 -11.92 0.60 9.60
N SER A 208 -12.26 -0.50 10.27
CA SER A 208 -12.89 -1.66 9.64
C SER A 208 -14.42 -1.56 9.58
N CYS A 209 -15.02 -0.70 10.41
CA CYS A 209 -16.46 -0.54 10.53
C CYS A 209 -16.87 0.94 10.40
N THR A 210 -17.76 1.23 9.47
CA THR A 210 -18.34 2.56 9.27
C THR A 210 -19.86 2.44 9.33
N ALA A 211 -20.51 3.27 10.14
CA ALA A 211 -21.96 3.43 10.12
C ALA A 211 -22.31 4.39 8.96
N PRO A 212 -22.93 3.92 7.85
CA PRO A 212 -23.18 4.77 6.69
C PRO A 212 -24.11 5.93 7.01
N TRP A 213 -23.94 7.08 6.38
CA TRP A 213 -24.91 8.17 6.51
C TRP A 213 -26.31 7.71 6.05
N GLY A 214 -27.33 7.99 6.85
CA GLY A 214 -28.71 7.55 6.62
C GLY A 214 -29.04 6.15 7.18
N SER A 215 -28.07 5.42 7.71
CA SER A 215 -28.31 4.14 8.39
C SER A 215 -28.90 4.33 9.79
N LEU A 216 -29.55 3.29 10.32
CA LEU A 216 -30.04 3.24 11.69
C LEU A 216 -29.08 2.39 12.54
N VAL A 217 -28.65 2.93 13.68
CA VAL A 217 -27.81 2.25 14.67
C VAL A 217 -28.54 2.17 16.00
N GLU A 218 -28.47 1.01 16.64
CA GLU A 218 -29.11 0.77 17.93
C GLU A 218 -28.05 0.75 19.03
N GLY A 219 -28.30 1.41 20.16
CA GLY A 219 -27.34 1.46 21.26
C GLY A 219 -27.87 2.17 22.49
N VAL A 220 -27.06 2.18 23.54
CA VAL A 220 -27.35 2.86 24.81
C VAL A 220 -26.53 4.14 24.87
N VAL A 221 -27.18 5.27 25.22
CA VAL A 221 -26.47 6.54 25.38
C VAL A 221 -25.62 6.50 26.64
N ASP A 222 -24.36 6.86 26.50
CA ASP A 222 -23.38 6.81 27.56
C ASP A 222 -22.40 8.00 27.44
N ASP A 223 -22.63 9.05 28.23
CA ASP A 223 -21.85 10.31 28.26
C ASP A 223 -21.69 11.04 26.91
N GLY A 224 -22.78 11.20 26.14
CA GLY A 224 -22.73 11.88 24.84
C GLY A 224 -22.20 11.01 23.69
N TRP A 225 -21.99 9.72 23.98
CA TRP A 225 -21.70 8.67 23.00
C TRP A 225 -22.85 7.68 22.95
N LEU A 226 -23.03 7.03 21.81
CA LEU A 226 -23.89 5.88 21.64
C LEU A 226 -23.03 4.62 21.72
N ARG A 227 -23.19 3.83 22.77
CA ARG A 227 -22.55 2.53 22.92
C ARG A 227 -23.37 1.48 22.18
N VAL A 228 -22.83 0.99 21.06
CA VAL A 228 -23.50 0.04 20.15
C VAL A 228 -23.20 -1.42 20.54
N SER A 229 -22.00 -1.69 21.04
CA SER A 229 -21.59 -2.97 21.65
C SER A 229 -20.66 -2.72 22.83
N ASP A 230 -20.17 -3.78 23.50
CA ASP A 230 -19.27 -3.64 24.66
C ASP A 230 -18.01 -2.82 24.33
N ASP A 231 -17.54 -2.90 23.08
CA ASP A 231 -16.30 -2.28 22.62
C ASP A 231 -16.50 -1.32 21.43
N LEU A 232 -17.73 -0.88 21.12
CA LEU A 232 -17.99 0.05 20.00
C LEU A 232 -18.87 1.23 20.39
N TYR A 233 -18.36 2.42 20.08
CA TYR A 233 -18.97 3.71 20.38
C TYR A 233 -19.11 4.56 19.12
N LEU A 234 -20.18 5.34 19.03
CA LEU A 234 -20.37 6.39 18.04
C LEU A 234 -20.65 7.72 18.74
N PRO A 235 -20.02 8.83 18.35
CA PRO A 235 -20.27 10.11 19.00
C PRO A 235 -21.67 10.60 18.63
N ILE A 236 -22.45 11.15 19.57
CA ILE A 236 -23.75 11.76 19.24
C ILE A 236 -23.54 13.12 18.59
N GLN A 237 -22.45 13.82 18.96
CA GLN A 237 -22.02 15.09 18.38
C GLN A 237 -20.55 15.03 17.99
N LEU A 238 -20.21 15.58 16.82
CA LEU A 238 -18.84 15.72 16.34
C LEU A 238 -18.56 17.19 16.01
N GLY A 239 -17.60 17.82 16.71
CA GLY A 239 -17.30 19.25 16.52
C GLY A 239 -18.49 20.17 16.81
N GLY A 240 -19.40 19.76 17.72
CA GLY A 240 -20.65 20.48 18.02
C GLY A 240 -21.80 20.23 17.05
N ALA A 241 -21.58 19.50 15.95
CA ALA A 241 -22.64 19.08 15.03
C ALA A 241 -23.24 17.74 15.46
N THR A 242 -24.57 17.64 15.56
CA THR A 242 -25.27 16.38 15.84
C THR A 242 -25.13 15.44 14.64
N VAL A 243 -24.58 14.24 14.89
CA VAL A 243 -24.34 13.19 13.88
C VAL A 243 -25.16 11.92 14.14
N LEU A 244 -25.82 11.82 15.29
CA LEU A 244 -26.80 10.78 15.60
C LEU A 244 -28.10 11.42 16.08
N THR A 245 -29.19 11.21 15.35
CA THR A 245 -30.51 11.75 15.66
C THR A 245 -31.43 10.61 16.11
N LEU A 246 -32.00 10.68 17.32
CA LEU A 246 -32.92 9.64 17.82
C LEU A 246 -34.09 9.44 16.83
N GLU A 247 -34.41 8.18 16.49
CA GLU A 247 -35.45 7.83 15.51
C GLU A 247 -36.82 8.45 15.87
N ASP A 248 -37.16 8.47 17.17
CA ASP A 248 -38.42 9.04 17.70
C ASP A 248 -38.43 10.57 17.84
N SER A 249 -37.35 11.26 17.43
CA SER A 249 -37.30 12.71 17.50
C SER A 249 -38.27 13.33 16.48
N PRO A 250 -39.10 14.33 16.84
CA PRO A 250 -40.02 15.00 15.92
C PRO A 250 -39.31 15.73 14.75
N TRP A 251 -37.98 15.80 14.75
CA TRP A 251 -37.15 16.33 13.67
C TRP A 251 -36.58 15.25 12.71
N ALA A 252 -36.83 13.96 13.00
CA ALA A 252 -36.48 12.85 12.13
C ALA A 252 -37.36 12.78 10.86
N LEU A 253 -38.48 13.51 10.83
CA LEU A 253 -39.49 13.50 9.75
C LEU A 253 -39.25 14.51 8.61
N SER A 254 -38.00 14.94 8.36
CA SER A 254 -37.68 15.73 7.16
C SER A 254 -36.90 14.94 6.08
N GLY A 255 -36.85 13.62 6.21
CA GLY A 255 -36.47 12.71 5.15
C GLY A 255 -37.71 12.24 4.39
N LEU A 256 -38.31 13.12 3.58
CA LEU A 256 -39.26 12.68 2.57
C LEU A 256 -38.55 11.65 1.70
N GLN A 257 -38.92 10.37 1.83
CA GLN A 257 -38.57 9.40 0.80
C GLN A 257 -39.10 9.95 -0.52
N VAL A 258 -38.21 10.14 -1.48
CA VAL A 258 -38.52 10.68 -2.82
C VAL A 258 -39.70 9.92 -3.46
N VAL A 259 -39.86 8.64 -3.09
CA VAL A 259 -40.92 7.74 -3.52
C VAL A 259 -42.31 8.18 -3.02
N GLU A 260 -42.42 8.65 -1.76
CA GLU A 260 -43.70 9.13 -1.20
C GLU A 260 -44.07 10.52 -1.72
N ALA A 261 -43.08 11.39 -1.91
CA ALA A 261 -43.30 12.77 -2.37
C ALA A 261 -43.75 12.87 -3.83
N PHE A 262 -43.27 11.95 -4.66
CA PHE A 262 -43.45 11.96 -6.11
C PHE A 262 -43.75 10.54 -6.61
N PRO A 263 -44.96 10.02 -6.36
CA PRO A 263 -45.31 8.65 -6.75
C PRO A 263 -45.20 8.48 -8.27
N VAL A 264 -44.75 7.31 -8.72
CA VAL A 264 -44.77 6.95 -10.15
C VAL A 264 -46.22 7.01 -10.64
N GLY A 265 -46.45 7.73 -11.72
CA GLY A 265 -47.78 8.07 -12.26
C GLY A 265 -48.31 9.43 -11.82
N GLY A 266 -47.73 10.05 -10.79
CA GLY A 266 -48.13 11.38 -10.29
C GLY A 266 -47.78 12.52 -11.25
N MET A 267 -48.56 13.59 -11.22
CA MET A 267 -48.28 14.83 -11.94
C MET A 267 -47.50 15.79 -11.04
N ILE A 268 -46.43 16.39 -11.57
CA ILE A 268 -45.60 17.39 -10.88
C ILE A 268 -45.49 18.65 -11.75
N VAL A 269 -45.33 19.80 -11.11
CA VAL A 269 -45.13 21.11 -11.74
C VAL A 269 -43.69 21.54 -11.51
N VAL A 270 -43.01 21.92 -12.58
CA VAL A 270 -41.65 22.45 -12.57
C VAL A 270 -41.66 23.86 -11.96
N LEU A 271 -41.00 24.07 -10.82
CA LEU A 271 -40.96 25.35 -10.11
C LEU A 271 -39.94 26.33 -10.69
N GLU A 272 -38.86 25.82 -11.29
CA GLU A 272 -37.82 26.59 -11.98
C GLU A 272 -37.37 25.84 -13.23
N ALA A 273 -36.89 26.56 -14.25
CA ALA A 273 -36.50 25.96 -15.51
C ALA A 273 -35.53 24.77 -15.30
N ALA A 274 -35.91 23.60 -15.80
CA ALA A 274 -35.21 22.34 -15.58
C ALA A 274 -34.84 21.68 -16.91
N ILE A 275 -33.63 21.13 -17.00
CA ILE A 275 -33.18 20.43 -18.22
C ILE A 275 -33.53 18.95 -18.12
N MET A 276 -34.39 18.49 -19.01
CA MET A 276 -34.71 17.07 -19.23
C MET A 276 -33.58 16.42 -20.05
N ARG A 277 -33.08 15.26 -19.61
CA ARG A 277 -31.93 14.60 -20.23
C ARG A 277 -32.20 13.15 -20.60
N ALA A 278 -31.45 12.62 -21.57
CA ALA A 278 -31.66 11.29 -22.13
C ALA A 278 -31.35 10.13 -21.17
N ALA A 279 -30.49 10.34 -20.17
CA ALA A 279 -30.15 9.33 -19.17
C ALA A 279 -30.05 9.95 -17.77
N GLU A 280 -30.01 9.08 -16.74
CA GLU A 280 -29.91 9.50 -15.35
C GLU A 280 -28.64 10.35 -15.09
N ASP A 281 -27.56 10.16 -15.86
CA ASP A 281 -26.34 10.97 -15.81
C ASP A 281 -26.61 12.44 -16.21
N MET A 282 -26.12 13.38 -15.38
CA MET A 282 -26.15 14.82 -15.64
C MET A 282 -25.39 15.24 -16.92
N ARG A 283 -24.48 14.39 -17.42
CA ARG A 283 -23.73 14.63 -18.67
C ARG A 283 -24.45 14.14 -19.92
N SER A 284 -25.57 13.42 -19.77
CA SER A 284 -26.32 12.93 -20.93
C SER A 284 -26.92 14.09 -21.73
N ALA A 285 -27.19 13.83 -23.01
CA ALA A 285 -27.71 14.83 -23.94
C ALA A 285 -28.98 15.50 -23.37
N ALA A 286 -29.03 16.83 -23.45
CA ALA A 286 -30.22 17.59 -23.11
C ALA A 286 -31.29 17.31 -24.18
N LEU A 287 -32.42 16.77 -23.74
CA LEU A 287 -33.55 16.41 -24.59
C LEU A 287 -34.50 17.59 -24.77
N ALA A 288 -34.79 18.30 -23.68
CA ALA A 288 -35.64 19.48 -23.65
C ALA A 288 -35.31 20.36 -22.43
N GLN A 289 -35.66 21.63 -22.51
CA GLN A 289 -35.69 22.54 -21.36
C GLN A 289 -37.17 22.73 -20.97
N LEU A 290 -37.54 22.27 -19.78
CA LEU A 290 -38.86 22.46 -19.20
C LEU A 290 -38.92 23.83 -18.55
N GLU A 291 -39.87 24.66 -18.99
CA GLU A 291 -40.10 25.98 -18.42
C GLU A 291 -40.71 25.89 -17.01
N LYS A 292 -40.57 26.97 -16.24
CA LYS A 292 -41.30 27.13 -14.98
C LYS A 292 -42.81 26.99 -15.22
N GLU A 293 -43.51 26.40 -14.24
CA GLU A 293 -44.93 26.04 -14.22
C GLU A 293 -45.34 24.95 -15.22
N ARG A 294 -44.39 24.28 -15.89
CA ARG A 294 -44.67 23.14 -16.76
C ARG A 294 -45.07 21.90 -15.95
N ALA A 295 -46.23 21.32 -16.24
CA ALA A 295 -46.67 20.06 -15.64
C ALA A 295 -46.10 18.86 -16.40
N VAL A 296 -45.51 17.90 -15.69
CA VAL A 296 -44.96 16.65 -16.24
C VAL A 296 -45.39 15.45 -15.39
N ARG A 297 -45.48 14.26 -15.99
CA ARG A 297 -45.84 13.01 -15.31
C ARG A 297 -44.59 12.26 -14.86
N VAL A 298 -44.56 11.77 -13.62
CA VAL A 298 -43.47 10.93 -13.13
C VAL A 298 -43.61 9.51 -13.66
N LEU A 299 -42.59 8.98 -14.31
CA LEU A 299 -42.51 7.61 -14.84
C LEU A 299 -41.59 6.69 -14.01
N GLY A 300 -40.66 7.25 -13.24
CA GLY A 300 -39.74 6.46 -12.41
C GLY A 300 -38.79 7.32 -11.57
N HIS A 301 -38.05 6.67 -10.67
CA HIS A 301 -37.07 7.29 -9.78
C HIS A 301 -35.65 6.91 -10.14
N GLY A 302 -34.70 7.79 -9.85
CA GLY A 302 -33.28 7.54 -10.08
C GLY A 302 -32.68 6.56 -9.09
N SER A 303 -31.81 5.68 -9.60
CA SER A 303 -31.11 4.63 -8.84
C SER A 303 -29.79 5.09 -8.23
N GLY A 304 -29.30 6.29 -8.56
CA GLY A 304 -28.04 6.80 -8.03
C GLY A 304 -28.07 7.03 -6.52
N ALA A 305 -26.89 6.97 -5.88
CA ALA A 305 -26.68 7.06 -4.42
C ALA A 305 -27.27 8.30 -3.69
N ARG A 306 -27.86 9.25 -4.41
CA ARG A 306 -28.55 10.42 -3.84
C ARG A 306 -30.05 10.46 -4.17
N SER A 307 -30.54 9.56 -5.01
CA SER A 307 -31.92 9.46 -5.52
C SER A 307 -32.56 10.79 -5.96
N ARG A 308 -31.79 11.79 -6.41
CA ARG A 308 -32.26 13.17 -6.71
C ARG A 308 -32.93 13.35 -8.08
N ARG A 309 -33.15 12.27 -8.82
CA ARG A 309 -33.55 12.30 -10.23
C ARG A 309 -34.92 11.65 -10.38
N LEU A 310 -35.77 12.27 -11.21
CA LEU A 310 -37.06 11.73 -11.61
C LEU A 310 -37.01 11.48 -13.12
N TYR A 311 -37.45 10.30 -13.56
CA TYR A 311 -37.76 10.06 -14.95
C TYR A 311 -39.19 10.55 -15.18
N VAL A 312 -39.38 11.49 -16.10
CA VAL A 312 -40.65 12.18 -16.30
C VAL A 312 -41.00 12.25 -17.78
N GLN A 313 -42.30 12.34 -18.08
CA GLN A 313 -42.83 12.55 -19.43
C GLN A 313 -43.57 13.89 -19.50
N ASP A 314 -43.22 14.72 -20.47
CA ASP A 314 -43.99 15.93 -20.78
C ASP A 314 -45.25 15.53 -21.59
N PRO A 315 -46.46 15.69 -21.05
CA PRO A 315 -47.69 15.27 -21.72
C PRO A 315 -47.98 16.07 -23.00
N LEU A 316 -47.40 17.26 -23.19
CA LEU A 316 -47.64 18.08 -24.37
C LEU A 316 -46.76 17.70 -25.55
N THR A 317 -45.52 17.27 -25.29
CA THR A 317 -44.58 16.86 -26.36
C THR A 317 -44.53 15.34 -26.53
N GLY A 318 -44.98 14.57 -25.52
CA GLY A 318 -44.82 13.12 -25.44
C GLY A 318 -43.38 12.67 -25.13
N GLN A 319 -42.45 13.61 -25.00
CA GLN A 319 -41.04 13.34 -24.75
C GLN A 319 -40.82 12.98 -23.28
N ASP A 320 -40.05 11.93 -23.04
CA ASP A 320 -39.63 11.51 -21.70
C ASP A 320 -38.13 11.73 -21.48
N GLY A 321 -37.74 11.81 -20.22
CA GLY A 321 -36.36 12.01 -19.84
C GLY A 321 -36.17 12.28 -18.35
N TRP A 322 -34.92 12.42 -17.95
CA TRP A 322 -34.50 12.59 -16.57
C TRP A 322 -34.37 14.05 -16.18
N ILE A 323 -35.05 14.46 -15.10
CA ILE A 323 -34.92 15.78 -14.48
C ILE A 323 -34.44 15.65 -13.04
N SER A 324 -33.84 16.72 -12.50
CA SER A 324 -33.50 16.78 -11.07
C SER A 324 -34.65 17.46 -10.32
N PHE A 325 -35.17 16.85 -9.25
CA PHE A 325 -36.23 17.47 -8.45
C PHE A 325 -35.70 18.50 -7.45
N ALA A 326 -34.38 18.52 -7.21
CA ALA A 326 -33.71 19.51 -6.37
C ALA A 326 -32.36 19.94 -6.99
N SER A 327 -31.97 21.19 -6.74
CA SER A 327 -30.68 21.76 -7.12
C SER A 327 -29.52 21.22 -6.26
N GLN A 328 -28.28 21.62 -6.59
CA GLN A 328 -27.09 21.25 -5.80
C GLN A 328 -27.12 21.80 -4.37
N ASN A 329 -27.71 22.99 -4.16
CA ASN A 329 -27.90 23.61 -2.84
C ASN A 329 -29.17 23.17 -2.11
N GLY A 330 -29.88 22.15 -2.62
CA GLY A 330 -31.05 21.56 -1.94
C GLY A 330 -32.38 22.27 -2.17
N LYS A 331 -32.42 23.28 -3.05
CA LYS A 331 -33.67 23.96 -3.44
C LYS A 331 -34.51 23.06 -4.34
N LEU A 332 -35.80 22.91 -4.05
CA LEU A 332 -36.73 22.12 -4.87
C LEU A 332 -36.97 22.81 -6.22
N LEU A 333 -36.90 22.02 -7.29
CA LEU A 333 -37.13 22.43 -8.68
C LEU A 333 -38.50 21.96 -9.20
N VAL A 334 -39.21 21.11 -8.45
CA VAL A 334 -40.53 20.59 -8.80
C VAL A 334 -41.42 20.47 -7.55
N ALA A 335 -42.74 20.50 -7.73
CA ALA A 335 -43.73 20.25 -6.69
C ALA A 335 -44.87 19.36 -7.22
N PRO A 336 -45.59 18.60 -6.39
CA PRO A 336 -46.80 17.87 -6.81
C PRO A 336 -47.85 18.83 -7.38
N SER A 337 -48.50 18.45 -8.49
CA SER A 337 -49.45 19.31 -9.22
C SER A 337 -50.76 19.56 -8.48
N GLU A 338 -51.09 18.77 -7.46
CA GLU A 338 -52.31 18.93 -6.66
C GLU A 338 -52.12 19.88 -5.47
N ALA A 339 -50.92 20.43 -5.27
CA ALA A 339 -50.67 21.39 -4.21
C ALA A 339 -51.43 22.70 -4.47
N SER A 340 -52.28 23.10 -3.52
CA SER A 340 -52.98 24.39 -3.61
C SER A 340 -51.96 25.55 -3.63
N PRO A 341 -52.26 26.70 -4.27
CA PRO A 341 -51.35 27.85 -4.28
C PRO A 341 -50.92 28.28 -2.87
N ASP A 342 -51.79 28.10 -1.88
CA ASP A 342 -51.51 28.38 -0.47
C ASP A 342 -50.52 27.38 0.16
N GLU A 343 -50.46 26.12 -0.29
CA GLU A 343 -49.46 25.13 0.13
C GLU A 343 -48.09 25.39 -0.50
N VAL A 344 -48.05 25.80 -1.77
CA VAL A 344 -46.82 26.21 -2.44
C VAL A 344 -46.23 27.47 -1.78
N GLN A 345 -47.08 28.43 -1.42
CA GLN A 345 -46.69 29.62 -0.68
C GLN A 345 -46.25 29.26 0.75
N LYS A 346 -46.92 28.32 1.43
CA LYS A 346 -46.51 27.84 2.77
C LYS A 346 -45.15 27.15 2.74
N VAL A 347 -44.86 26.29 1.76
CA VAL A 347 -43.55 25.62 1.63
C VAL A 347 -42.43 26.62 1.30
N ALA A 348 -42.70 27.60 0.43
CA ALA A 348 -41.75 28.67 0.12
C ALA A 348 -41.50 29.62 1.31
N THR A 349 -42.56 29.90 2.10
CA THR A 349 -42.47 30.74 3.30
C THR A 349 -41.78 30.00 4.45
N LEU A 350 -42.03 28.70 4.62
CA LEU A 350 -41.32 27.83 5.59
C LEU A 350 -39.83 27.74 5.27
N ALA A 351 -39.44 27.57 4.00
CA ALA A 351 -38.03 27.53 3.60
C ALA A 351 -37.32 28.88 3.86
N THR A 352 -38.02 30.01 3.69
CA THR A 352 -37.48 31.36 3.96
C THR A 352 -37.43 31.66 5.47
N GLN A 353 -38.40 31.17 6.25
CA GLN A 353 -38.44 31.31 7.71
C GLN A 353 -37.38 30.46 8.41
N VAL A 354 -37.08 29.25 7.93
CA VAL A 354 -35.99 28.39 8.48
C VAL A 354 -34.61 29.05 8.29
N ALA A 355 -34.37 29.68 7.13
CA ALA A 355 -33.13 30.43 6.88
C ALA A 355 -32.99 31.68 7.76
N THR A 356 -34.12 32.32 8.12
CA THR A 356 -34.14 33.53 8.96
C THR A 356 -34.09 33.18 10.46
N GLN A 357 -34.68 32.06 10.88
CA GLN A 357 -34.67 31.57 12.26
C GLN A 357 -33.32 31.00 12.69
N ALA A 358 -32.53 30.43 11.77
CA ALA A 358 -31.14 30.04 12.05
C ALA A 358 -30.24 31.23 12.43
N ALA A 359 -30.55 32.44 11.95
CA ALA A 359 -29.84 33.67 12.31
C ALA A 359 -30.34 34.30 13.62
N GLN A 360 -31.59 34.06 14.01
CA GLN A 360 -32.20 34.61 15.24
C GLN A 360 -32.09 33.67 16.46
N ALA A 361 -31.86 32.36 16.25
CA ALA A 361 -31.70 31.37 17.31
C ALA A 361 -30.39 31.50 18.12
N ALA A 362 -29.41 32.29 17.66
CA ALA A 362 -28.17 32.57 18.40
C ALA A 362 -28.34 33.60 19.54
N THR A 363 -29.52 34.23 19.70
CA THR A 363 -29.68 35.35 20.65
C THR A 363 -30.83 35.19 21.66
N LEU A 364 -31.64 34.13 21.60
CA LEU A 364 -32.82 33.97 22.47
C LEU A 364 -33.02 32.55 23.06
N ALA A 365 -31.95 31.80 23.29
CA ALA A 365 -31.99 30.54 24.04
C ALA A 365 -31.85 30.79 25.56
N THR A 366 -32.82 31.47 26.18
CA THR A 366 -33.00 31.49 27.65
C THR A 366 -34.46 31.78 28.03
N ALA A 367 -35.41 30.89 27.68
CA ALA A 367 -36.66 30.69 28.45
C ALA A 367 -37.58 29.63 27.83
N ALA A 368 -37.95 28.66 28.67
CA ALA A 368 -39.24 27.96 28.71
C ALA A 368 -39.58 26.90 27.63
N THR A 369 -39.26 25.67 28.01
CA THR A 369 -40.06 24.45 27.88
C THR A 369 -41.52 24.64 28.35
N ALA A 370 -42.51 24.16 27.57
CA ALA A 370 -43.60 23.24 27.97
C ALA A 370 -44.85 23.32 27.06
N ALA A 371 -45.36 22.13 26.67
CA ALA A 371 -46.78 21.73 26.57
C ALA A 371 -47.32 21.23 25.20
N ALA A 372 -47.91 20.03 25.30
CA ALA A 372 -49.04 19.46 24.54
C ALA A 372 -48.78 18.54 23.33
N ALA A 373 -48.71 17.25 23.67
CA ALA A 373 -49.15 16.11 22.87
C ALA A 373 -50.69 16.04 22.78
N ALA A 374 -51.26 15.57 21.65
CA ALA A 374 -52.35 14.57 21.55
C ALA A 374 -53.01 14.46 20.15
N ALA A 375 -53.34 13.20 19.77
CA ALA A 375 -54.26 12.70 18.72
C ALA A 375 -53.75 12.66 17.25
N SER A 376 -53.96 11.62 16.43
CA SER A 376 -54.59 10.29 16.57
C SER A 376 -54.26 9.43 15.32
N HIS A 377 -54.17 8.12 15.54
CA HIS A 377 -54.20 6.99 14.58
C HIS A 377 -55.24 7.06 13.44
N ALA A 378 -54.94 6.48 12.26
CA ALA A 378 -55.46 5.17 11.80
C ALA A 378 -55.03 4.78 10.35
N ALA A 379 -54.85 3.46 10.14
CA ALA A 379 -54.86 2.65 8.90
C ALA A 379 -53.53 2.35 8.15
N GLN A 380 -52.92 1.19 8.46
CA GLN A 380 -51.92 0.50 7.61
C GLN A 380 -52.42 -0.91 7.25
N ALA A 381 -52.18 -1.31 6.00
CA ALA A 381 -52.21 -2.69 5.50
C ALA A 381 -50.76 -3.24 5.43
N PRO A 382 -50.54 -4.58 5.42
CA PRO A 382 -49.21 -5.15 5.63
C PRO A 382 -48.42 -5.21 4.31
N ASP A 383 -47.24 -4.60 4.30
CA ASP A 383 -46.28 -4.68 3.19
C ASP A 383 -45.19 -5.71 3.52
N CYS A 384 -44.90 -6.60 2.58
CA CYS A 384 -44.04 -7.77 2.77
C CYS A 384 -42.56 -7.38 2.76
N GLN A 385 -41.87 -7.45 3.90
CA GLN A 385 -40.42 -7.27 3.94
C GLN A 385 -39.71 -8.54 3.41
N GLU A 386 -38.96 -8.38 2.31
CA GLU A 386 -38.03 -9.38 1.78
C GLU A 386 -36.86 -9.58 2.75
N SER A 387 -36.98 -10.57 3.64
CA SER A 387 -35.90 -10.94 4.56
C SER A 387 -34.95 -11.97 3.93
N GLU A 388 -33.65 -11.79 4.15
CA GLU A 388 -32.63 -12.76 3.78
C GLU A 388 -32.82 -14.05 4.61
N ARG A 389 -32.88 -15.21 3.93
CA ARG A 389 -33.06 -16.53 4.54
C ARG A 389 -31.92 -17.48 4.17
N ALA A 390 -31.72 -18.51 4.98
CA ALA A 390 -30.75 -19.57 4.70
C ALA A 390 -31.41 -20.69 3.89
N PHE A 391 -30.75 -21.15 2.82
CA PHE A 391 -31.20 -22.25 1.96
C PHE A 391 -30.14 -23.36 1.93
N PHE A 392 -30.59 -24.60 1.99
CA PHE A 392 -29.77 -25.78 1.83
C PHE A 392 -29.75 -26.23 0.36
N VAL A 393 -28.56 -26.46 -0.17
CA VAL A 393 -28.35 -26.88 -1.57
C VAL A 393 -28.53 -28.39 -1.67
N ASP A 394 -29.69 -28.82 -2.15
CA ASP A 394 -30.18 -30.19 -2.03
C ASP A 394 -30.03 -30.97 -3.34
N ASN A 395 -29.27 -32.07 -3.30
CA ASN A 395 -29.12 -33.00 -4.43
C ASN A 395 -29.84 -34.33 -4.24
N ARG A 396 -30.62 -34.50 -3.16
CA ARG A 396 -31.18 -35.82 -2.79
C ARG A 396 -32.17 -36.34 -3.85
N THR A 397 -32.98 -35.45 -4.40
CA THR A 397 -33.99 -35.77 -5.42
C THR A 397 -33.44 -35.61 -6.83
N PHE A 398 -32.62 -34.57 -7.05
CA PHE A 398 -32.08 -34.25 -8.38
C PHE A 398 -31.01 -35.24 -8.85
N LYS A 399 -30.23 -35.83 -7.91
CA LYS A 399 -29.23 -36.87 -8.17
C LYS A 399 -28.26 -36.52 -9.30
N ALA A 400 -27.84 -35.26 -9.38
CA ALA A 400 -26.85 -34.84 -10.36
C ALA A 400 -25.44 -35.28 -9.96
N ASP A 401 -24.65 -35.70 -10.95
CA ASP A 401 -23.24 -36.10 -10.77
C ASP A 401 -22.27 -34.90 -10.67
N SER A 402 -22.77 -33.67 -10.82
CA SER A 402 -22.00 -32.42 -10.65
C SER A 402 -21.71 -32.13 -9.17
N ASP A 403 -20.68 -31.33 -8.87
CA ASP A 403 -20.32 -30.95 -7.49
C ASP A 403 -21.31 -29.98 -6.81
N GLY A 404 -22.16 -29.30 -7.58
CA GLY A 404 -23.16 -28.36 -7.06
C GLY A 404 -23.99 -27.64 -8.13
N ILE A 405 -24.73 -26.62 -7.72
CA ILE A 405 -25.52 -25.74 -8.60
C ILE A 405 -24.67 -24.52 -8.98
N GLY A 406 -24.43 -24.31 -10.28
CA GLY A 406 -23.74 -23.09 -10.73
C GLY A 406 -24.55 -21.83 -10.41
N TYR A 407 -23.89 -20.74 -10.00
CA TYR A 407 -24.51 -19.41 -9.89
C TYR A 407 -24.88 -18.84 -11.27
N ARG A 408 -25.90 -17.98 -11.30
CA ARG A 408 -26.36 -17.25 -12.49
C ARG A 408 -26.20 -15.74 -12.31
N GLY A 409 -25.92 -15.02 -13.39
CA GLY A 409 -25.84 -13.55 -13.43
C GLY A 409 -27.21 -12.88 -13.36
N SER A 410 -28.26 -13.59 -13.77
CA SER A 410 -29.66 -13.17 -13.76
C SER A 410 -30.58 -14.36 -13.43
N GLN A 411 -31.90 -14.12 -13.36
CA GLN A 411 -32.92 -15.17 -13.21
C GLN A 411 -33.14 -15.97 -14.51
N ASP A 412 -32.05 -16.29 -15.19
CA ASP A 412 -32.01 -17.08 -16.42
C ASP A 412 -31.05 -18.27 -16.21
N LEU A 413 -31.49 -19.48 -16.56
CA LEU A 413 -30.70 -20.70 -16.39
C LEU A 413 -29.49 -20.76 -17.31
N ASP A 414 -29.49 -20.02 -18.42
CA ASP A 414 -28.38 -20.00 -19.37
C ASP A 414 -27.32 -18.94 -19.05
N ASP A 415 -27.67 -17.93 -18.22
CA ASP A 415 -26.77 -16.84 -17.83
C ASP A 415 -25.83 -17.25 -16.69
N LYS A 416 -24.87 -18.13 -17.00
CA LYS A 416 -23.88 -18.63 -16.03
C LYS A 416 -22.93 -17.52 -15.59
N ALA A 417 -22.77 -17.35 -14.27
CA ALA A 417 -21.82 -16.40 -13.70
C ALA A 417 -20.38 -16.70 -14.14
N VAL A 418 -19.64 -15.65 -14.55
CA VAL A 418 -18.22 -15.72 -14.92
C VAL A 418 -17.40 -14.84 -13.96
N PRO A 419 -16.40 -15.39 -13.23
CA PRO A 419 -15.92 -16.77 -13.26
C PRO A 419 -16.95 -17.76 -12.72
N ALA A 420 -16.91 -19.01 -13.22
CA ALA A 420 -17.83 -20.07 -12.82
C ALA A 420 -17.78 -20.27 -11.30
N ARG A 421 -18.88 -19.93 -10.62
CA ARG A 421 -19.10 -20.19 -9.20
C ARG A 421 -20.15 -21.29 -9.06
N THR A 422 -19.99 -22.17 -8.08
CA THR A 422 -20.92 -23.27 -7.82
C THR A 422 -21.26 -23.29 -6.34
N ALA A 423 -22.55 -23.32 -6.00
CA ALA A 423 -23.04 -23.63 -4.68
C ALA A 423 -23.03 -25.16 -4.52
N LEU A 424 -22.14 -25.66 -3.66
CA LEU A 424 -21.86 -27.08 -3.52
C LEU A 424 -23.08 -27.81 -2.96
N TRP A 425 -23.35 -29.03 -3.45
CA TRP A 425 -24.38 -29.86 -2.86
C TRP A 425 -24.09 -30.12 -1.38
N GLY A 426 -25.10 -30.02 -0.53
CA GLY A 426 -24.94 -30.14 0.92
C GLY A 426 -24.49 -28.85 1.63
N SER A 427 -24.22 -27.78 0.91
CA SER A 427 -23.90 -26.48 1.51
C SER A 427 -25.15 -25.69 1.92
N VAL A 428 -24.97 -24.67 2.75
CA VAL A 428 -26.02 -23.69 3.09
C VAL A 428 -25.60 -22.34 2.51
N ILE A 429 -26.50 -21.71 1.78
CA ILE A 429 -26.36 -20.37 1.22
C ILE A 429 -27.31 -19.40 1.93
N HIS A 430 -26.99 -18.11 1.95
CA HIS A 430 -27.87 -17.07 2.47
C HIS A 430 -28.30 -16.18 1.30
N GLY A 431 -29.60 -15.89 1.19
CA GLY A 431 -30.13 -15.09 0.09
C GLY A 431 -31.59 -14.70 0.27
N VAL A 432 -32.06 -13.82 -0.60
CA VAL A 432 -33.46 -13.36 -0.63
C VAL A 432 -34.27 -14.30 -1.51
N ASP A 433 -35.37 -14.83 -0.97
CA ASP A 433 -36.30 -15.66 -1.71
C ASP A 433 -37.10 -14.81 -2.70
N LEU A 434 -36.99 -15.12 -3.99
CA LEU A 434 -37.76 -14.50 -5.07
C LEU A 434 -38.72 -15.53 -5.70
N GLY A 435 -39.04 -16.60 -4.97
CA GLY A 435 -39.92 -17.70 -5.39
C GLY A 435 -39.14 -18.80 -6.13
N ASP A 436 -39.04 -18.69 -7.46
CA ASP A 436 -38.34 -19.68 -8.27
C ASP A 436 -36.80 -19.53 -8.22
N TRP A 437 -36.33 -18.47 -7.55
CA TRP A 437 -34.93 -18.09 -7.49
C TRP A 437 -34.57 -17.56 -6.10
N VAL A 438 -33.34 -17.81 -5.67
CA VAL A 438 -32.73 -17.18 -4.50
C VAL A 438 -31.65 -16.23 -4.96
N ARG A 439 -31.75 -14.96 -4.55
CA ARG A 439 -30.72 -13.95 -4.82
C ARG A 439 -29.66 -13.99 -3.72
N VAL A 440 -28.43 -14.33 -4.09
CA VAL A 440 -27.25 -14.42 -3.20
C VAL A 440 -26.25 -13.33 -3.61
N GLY A 441 -26.30 -12.19 -2.93
CA GLY A 441 -25.54 -11.00 -3.33
C GLY A 441 -25.93 -10.52 -4.73
N ALA A 442 -24.97 -10.52 -5.67
CA ALA A 442 -25.18 -10.12 -7.08
C ALA A 442 -25.57 -11.28 -8.01
N TYR A 443 -25.76 -12.49 -7.48
CA TYR A 443 -26.00 -13.70 -8.27
C TYR A 443 -27.33 -14.35 -7.89
N PHE A 444 -27.79 -15.25 -8.75
CA PHE A 444 -29.05 -15.98 -8.58
C PHE A 444 -28.80 -17.49 -8.61
N LEU A 445 -29.57 -18.23 -7.82
CA LEU A 445 -29.60 -19.69 -7.85
C LEU A 445 -31.06 -20.15 -7.97
N PRO A 446 -31.39 -21.08 -8.86
CA PRO A 446 -32.76 -21.55 -9.03
C PRO A 446 -33.18 -22.40 -7.82
N THR A 447 -34.40 -22.21 -7.31
CA THR A 447 -34.95 -23.09 -6.26
C THR A 447 -35.34 -24.45 -6.80
N THR A 448 -35.68 -24.54 -8.09
CA THR A 448 -36.01 -25.78 -8.80
C THR A 448 -35.22 -25.91 -10.12
N LEU A 449 -34.74 -27.12 -10.42
CA LEU A 449 -34.13 -27.48 -11.71
C LEU A 449 -34.90 -28.64 -12.32
N CYS A 450 -35.40 -28.47 -13.56
CA CYS A 450 -36.25 -29.45 -14.23
C CYS A 450 -37.46 -29.89 -13.39
N GLY A 451 -38.05 -28.97 -12.62
CA GLY A 451 -39.16 -29.25 -11.71
C GLY A 451 -38.77 -29.98 -10.42
N VAL A 452 -37.49 -30.22 -10.17
CA VAL A 452 -36.97 -30.84 -8.94
C VAL A 452 -36.43 -29.75 -8.03
N GLN A 453 -36.84 -29.73 -6.76
CA GLN A 453 -36.33 -28.79 -5.77
C GLN A 453 -34.85 -29.06 -5.48
N VAL A 454 -34.03 -28.03 -5.65
CA VAL A 454 -32.57 -28.06 -5.46
C VAL A 454 -32.09 -27.05 -4.42
N LEU A 455 -32.95 -26.11 -4.01
CA LEU A 455 -32.75 -25.30 -2.81
C LEU A 455 -33.95 -25.47 -1.89
N THR A 456 -33.69 -25.83 -0.63
CA THR A 456 -34.72 -26.01 0.39
C THR A 456 -34.45 -24.99 1.50
N PRO A 457 -35.42 -24.15 1.91
CA PRO A 457 -35.24 -23.28 3.07
C PRO A 457 -34.71 -24.09 4.25
N LYS A 458 -33.67 -23.60 4.93
CA LYS A 458 -32.99 -24.34 6.00
C LYS A 458 -33.94 -24.75 7.12
N GLU A 459 -34.97 -23.94 7.37
CA GLU A 459 -36.06 -24.21 8.31
C GLU A 459 -36.93 -25.40 7.90
N ASP A 460 -37.08 -25.63 6.60
CA ASP A 460 -37.89 -26.73 6.04
C ASP A 460 -37.10 -28.02 5.84
N VAL A 461 -35.77 -27.98 5.95
CA VAL A 461 -34.94 -29.18 5.96
C VAL A 461 -35.16 -29.87 7.30
N PRO A 462 -35.86 -31.02 7.37
CA PRO A 462 -36.09 -31.66 8.64
C PRO A 462 -34.72 -32.10 9.19
N ALA A 463 -34.47 -31.90 10.48
CA ALA A 463 -33.16 -32.14 11.09
C ALA A 463 -32.60 -33.56 10.85
N THR A 464 -33.46 -34.51 10.48
CA THR A 464 -33.17 -35.89 10.09
C THR A 464 -32.55 -36.07 8.69
N HIS A 465 -32.57 -35.05 7.84
CA HIS A 465 -32.29 -35.19 6.40
C HIS A 465 -30.92 -34.70 5.94
N LEU A 466 -30.18 -34.03 6.81
CA LEU A 466 -28.73 -34.05 6.73
C LEU A 466 -28.33 -35.33 7.47
N PRO A 467 -27.84 -36.40 6.84
CA PRO A 467 -27.41 -37.59 7.56
C PRO A 467 -26.26 -37.21 8.48
N GLN A 468 -26.59 -36.75 9.68
CA GLN A 468 -25.64 -36.47 10.72
C GLN A 468 -25.16 -37.83 11.16
N GLN A 469 -23.91 -38.14 10.84
CA GLN A 469 -23.24 -39.28 11.44
C GLN A 469 -23.34 -39.10 12.96
N SER A 470 -24.03 -40.01 13.64
CA SER A 470 -24.23 -39.92 15.08
C SER A 470 -22.86 -39.84 15.77
N GLY A 471 -22.64 -38.81 16.59
CA GLY A 471 -21.35 -38.57 17.24
C GLY A 471 -20.39 -37.63 16.50
N PHE A 472 -20.79 -37.08 15.35
CA PHE A 472 -20.00 -36.08 14.62
C PHE A 472 -20.50 -34.66 14.92
N ALA A 473 -19.55 -33.77 15.19
CA ALA A 473 -19.80 -32.34 15.37
C ALA A 473 -19.85 -31.65 14.01
N ARG A 474 -20.81 -30.74 13.84
CA ARG A 474 -20.90 -29.83 12.68
C ARG A 474 -20.25 -28.49 12.98
N GLY A 475 -19.64 -27.90 11.96
CA GLY A 475 -18.96 -26.62 12.08
C GLY A 475 -18.38 -26.16 10.76
N ASN A 476 -17.62 -25.08 10.81
CA ASN A 476 -16.89 -24.56 9.66
C ASN A 476 -15.44 -24.37 10.08
N TRP A 477 -14.64 -25.40 9.89
CA TRP A 477 -13.22 -25.40 10.25
C TRP A 477 -12.36 -25.32 9.01
N GLU A 478 -11.25 -24.60 9.09
CA GLU A 478 -10.24 -24.58 8.03
C GLU A 478 -9.10 -25.51 8.42
N TYR A 479 -8.71 -26.39 7.51
CA TYR A 479 -7.56 -27.29 7.66
C TYR A 479 -6.61 -27.11 6.49
N ILE A 480 -5.34 -27.43 6.69
CA ILE A 480 -4.32 -27.46 5.65
C ILE A 480 -3.65 -28.83 5.60
N CYS A 481 -3.42 -29.34 4.39
CA CYS A 481 -2.70 -30.59 4.20
C CYS A 481 -1.20 -30.40 4.44
N ILE A 482 -0.71 -30.97 5.54
CA ILE A 482 0.70 -30.97 5.95
C ILE A 482 1.38 -32.33 5.73
N ASP A 483 0.75 -33.24 4.99
CA ASP A 483 1.43 -34.42 4.44
C ASP A 483 2.07 -34.11 3.07
N PRO A 484 3.39 -34.36 2.87
CA PRO A 484 4.05 -34.16 1.58
C PRO A 484 3.51 -35.05 0.46
N GLN A 485 2.79 -36.13 0.78
CA GLN A 485 2.19 -37.05 -0.20
C GLN A 485 0.71 -36.74 -0.48
N GLY A 486 0.12 -35.76 0.22
CA GLY A 486 -1.31 -35.49 0.18
C GLY A 486 -2.13 -36.51 0.97
N VAL A 487 -3.45 -36.34 0.96
CA VAL A 487 -4.38 -37.22 1.68
C VAL A 487 -5.49 -37.70 0.76
N GLN A 488 -5.65 -39.02 0.65
CA GLN A 488 -6.72 -39.63 -0.14
C GLN A 488 -8.06 -39.47 0.58
N THR A 489 -9.11 -39.06 -0.15
CA THR A 489 -10.46 -38.94 0.40
C THR A 489 -11.26 -40.23 0.23
N ARG A 490 -12.31 -40.39 1.04
CA ARG A 490 -13.20 -41.57 1.10
C ARG A 490 -14.65 -41.13 1.04
N LEU A 491 -15.53 -42.02 0.56
CA LEU A 491 -16.96 -41.68 0.43
C LEU A 491 -17.67 -41.58 1.80
N GLN A 492 -17.22 -42.33 2.80
CA GLN A 492 -17.85 -42.39 4.12
C GLN A 492 -16.80 -42.67 5.22
N PRO A 493 -17.06 -42.29 6.48
CA PRO A 493 -16.25 -42.70 7.60
C PRO A 493 -16.51 -44.18 7.92
N GLU A 494 -15.44 -44.95 8.17
CA GLU A 494 -15.50 -46.39 8.44
C GLU A 494 -14.72 -46.71 9.72
N GLU A 495 -15.25 -47.55 10.61
CA GLU A 495 -14.57 -47.88 11.89
C GLU A 495 -13.29 -48.69 11.67
N VAL A 496 -13.33 -49.63 10.72
CA VAL A 496 -12.17 -50.42 10.29
C VAL A 496 -11.94 -50.10 8.84
N ILE A 497 -10.83 -49.44 8.51
CA ILE A 497 -10.45 -49.14 7.13
C ILE A 497 -9.94 -50.44 6.48
N PRO A 498 -10.71 -51.09 5.58
CA PRO A 498 -10.24 -52.25 4.84
C PRO A 498 -9.01 -51.86 4.01
N LYS A 499 -8.03 -52.74 3.90
CA LYS A 499 -6.84 -52.54 3.03
C LYS A 499 -7.21 -52.20 1.57
N ASN A 500 -8.41 -52.59 1.14
CA ASN A 500 -8.93 -52.40 -0.22
C ASN A 500 -10.15 -51.46 -0.29
N SER A 501 -10.41 -50.64 0.74
CA SER A 501 -11.56 -49.72 0.70
C SER A 501 -11.38 -48.70 -0.41
N LYS A 502 -12.45 -48.54 -1.20
CA LYS A 502 -12.51 -47.66 -2.36
C LYS A 502 -12.28 -46.22 -1.89
N THR A 503 -11.12 -45.66 -2.22
CA THR A 503 -10.93 -44.21 -2.19
C THR A 503 -11.86 -43.60 -3.23
N SER A 504 -12.34 -42.38 -2.97
CA SER A 504 -13.18 -41.63 -3.92
C SER A 504 -12.46 -41.37 -5.27
N GLY A 505 -11.13 -41.59 -5.31
CA GLY A 505 -10.23 -41.25 -6.40
C GLY A 505 -9.67 -39.83 -6.30
N GLN A 506 -10.21 -39.00 -5.41
CA GLN A 506 -9.77 -37.63 -5.21
C GLN A 506 -8.86 -37.52 -3.97
N ALA A 507 -7.84 -36.66 -4.06
CA ALA A 507 -6.87 -36.44 -3.01
C ALA A 507 -6.74 -34.95 -2.69
N VAL A 508 -6.60 -34.64 -1.41
CA VAL A 508 -6.18 -33.33 -0.93
C VAL A 508 -4.68 -33.19 -1.18
N GLN A 509 -4.28 -32.17 -1.91
CA GLN A 509 -2.89 -31.96 -2.30
C GLN A 509 -2.06 -31.36 -1.16
N PRO A 510 -0.74 -31.61 -1.12
CA PRO A 510 0.17 -30.99 -0.14
C PRO A 510 0.07 -29.45 -0.15
N GLY A 511 -0.17 -28.83 1.01
CA GLY A 511 -0.35 -27.38 1.17
C GLY A 511 -1.74 -26.86 0.80
N GLU A 512 -2.65 -27.72 0.32
CA GLU A 512 -4.03 -27.32 0.02
C GLU A 512 -4.79 -26.98 1.31
N MET A 513 -5.43 -25.81 1.34
CA MET A 513 -6.38 -25.45 2.39
C MET A 513 -7.77 -25.95 2.04
N ILE A 514 -8.42 -26.63 2.98
CA ILE A 514 -9.74 -27.21 2.82
C ILE A 514 -10.66 -26.75 3.96
N ARG A 515 -11.95 -26.67 3.68
CA ARG A 515 -12.98 -26.43 4.71
C ARG A 515 -13.62 -27.75 5.11
N ILE A 516 -13.81 -27.93 6.41
CA ILE A 516 -14.42 -29.11 7.02
C ILE A 516 -15.78 -28.73 7.57
N CYS A 517 -16.82 -29.45 7.16
CA CYS A 517 -18.21 -29.22 7.59
C CYS A 517 -18.62 -30.14 8.76
N GLU A 518 -18.02 -31.33 8.86
CA GLU A 518 -18.25 -32.29 9.94
C GLU A 518 -16.92 -32.87 10.44
N ARG A 519 -16.77 -33.03 11.75
CA ARG A 519 -15.65 -33.77 12.34
C ARG A 519 -16.13 -34.67 13.47
N GLY A 520 -15.57 -35.87 13.58
CA GLY A 520 -15.95 -36.82 14.61
C GLY A 520 -14.92 -37.91 14.79
N ILE A 521 -14.95 -38.56 15.94
CA ILE A 521 -14.07 -39.68 16.23
C ILE A 521 -14.87 -40.96 16.03
N LEU A 522 -14.37 -41.84 15.16
CA LEU A 522 -14.93 -43.18 14.96
C LEU A 522 -13.80 -44.20 15.20
N GLY A 523 -13.99 -45.06 16.20
CA GLY A 523 -12.90 -45.88 16.75
C GLY A 523 -11.83 -45.01 17.40
N GLN A 524 -10.61 -45.03 16.87
CA GLN A 524 -9.48 -44.19 17.31
C GLN A 524 -9.04 -43.15 16.25
N THR A 525 -9.82 -43.01 15.17
CA THR A 525 -9.47 -42.14 14.04
C THR A 525 -10.37 -40.91 14.05
N LEU A 526 -9.75 -39.73 13.91
CA LEU A 526 -10.49 -38.50 13.67
C LEU A 526 -10.84 -38.43 12.18
N TRP A 527 -12.13 -38.27 11.89
CA TRP A 527 -12.66 -38.17 10.55
C TRP A 527 -13.13 -36.75 10.30
N LEU A 528 -12.77 -36.20 9.14
CA LEU A 528 -13.08 -34.84 8.71
C LEU A 528 -13.83 -34.90 7.36
N CYS A 529 -15.04 -34.36 7.30
CA CYS A 529 -15.83 -34.27 6.07
C CYS A 529 -15.53 -32.96 5.35
N LEU A 530 -15.09 -33.05 4.10
CA LEU A 530 -14.77 -31.89 3.28
C LEU A 530 -16.04 -31.20 2.81
N MET A 531 -16.07 -29.89 2.95
CA MET A 531 -17.20 -29.05 2.55
C MET A 531 -17.39 -29.00 1.02
N ASP A 532 -16.36 -29.33 0.24
CA ASP A 532 -16.39 -29.35 -1.23
C ASP A 532 -16.96 -30.64 -1.84
N GLY A 533 -17.44 -31.56 -1.01
CA GLY A 533 -18.08 -32.79 -1.48
C GLY A 533 -17.12 -33.90 -1.91
N ARG A 534 -15.79 -33.68 -1.87
CA ARG A 534 -14.79 -34.73 -2.20
C ARG A 534 -14.80 -35.91 -1.21
N GLY A 535 -15.54 -35.79 -0.10
CA GLY A 535 -15.78 -36.86 0.87
C GLY A 535 -15.07 -36.63 2.20
N TRP A 536 -14.57 -37.70 2.80
CA TRP A 536 -14.01 -37.76 4.14
C TRP A 536 -12.51 -38.03 4.11
N VAL A 537 -11.77 -37.41 5.02
CA VAL A 537 -10.35 -37.67 5.26
C VAL A 537 -10.12 -38.11 6.69
N THR A 538 -9.10 -38.95 6.87
CA THR A 538 -8.71 -39.49 8.18
C THR A 538 -7.50 -38.75 8.69
N GLU A 539 -7.58 -38.32 9.94
CA GLU A 539 -6.49 -37.70 10.68
C GLU A 539 -6.00 -38.66 11.78
N LYS A 540 -4.70 -38.99 11.74
CA LYS A 540 -4.09 -40.01 12.61
C LYS A 540 -3.26 -39.35 13.71
N SER A 541 -3.35 -39.85 14.93
CA SER A 541 -2.60 -39.33 16.08
C SER A 541 -1.08 -39.52 16.00
N SER A 542 -0.59 -40.53 15.26
CA SER A 542 0.84 -40.85 15.18
C SER A 542 1.59 -40.08 14.09
N ARG A 543 0.88 -39.62 13.05
CA ARG A 543 1.43 -38.82 11.95
C ARG A 543 0.32 -37.91 11.46
N ARG A 544 0.48 -36.62 11.73
CA ARG A 544 -0.50 -35.63 11.34
C ARG A 544 -0.46 -35.41 9.84
N HIS A 545 -1.62 -35.53 9.19
CA HIS A 545 -1.73 -35.31 7.75
C HIS A 545 -2.36 -33.95 7.44
N LEU A 546 -3.31 -33.54 8.29
CA LEU A 546 -4.03 -32.29 8.23
C LEU A 546 -3.86 -31.53 9.53
N SER A 547 -3.66 -30.23 9.41
CA SER A 547 -3.50 -29.33 10.53
C SER A 547 -4.63 -28.31 10.53
N GLU A 548 -5.24 -28.09 11.69
CA GLU A 548 -6.27 -27.07 11.85
C GLU A 548 -5.61 -25.69 11.72
N VAL A 549 -6.21 -24.81 10.91
CA VAL A 549 -5.75 -23.44 10.69
C VAL A 549 -6.50 -22.55 11.69
N ASN A 550 -5.83 -22.26 12.80
CA ASN A 550 -6.40 -21.43 13.86
C ASN A 550 -6.17 -19.95 13.55
N ASP A 551 -7.24 -19.19 13.34
CA ASP A 551 -7.16 -17.75 13.16
C ASP A 551 -6.86 -17.06 14.49
N GLU A 552 -5.80 -16.26 14.56
CA GLU A 552 -5.45 -15.49 15.77
C GLU A 552 -6.19 -14.14 15.85
N GLY A 553 -7.05 -13.83 14.89
CA GLY A 553 -7.85 -12.61 14.89
C GLY A 553 -7.15 -11.37 14.31
N ALA A 554 -7.81 -10.22 14.49
CA ALA A 554 -7.58 -9.02 13.70
C ALA A 554 -6.25 -8.31 14.00
N ALA A 555 -5.22 -8.65 13.23
CA ALA A 555 -4.14 -7.72 12.89
C ALA A 555 -4.30 -7.18 11.47
N LYS A 556 -5.53 -7.18 10.96
CA LYS A 556 -5.84 -6.75 9.60
C LYS A 556 -5.50 -5.26 9.46
N GLY A 557 -4.65 -4.93 8.51
CA GLY A 557 -4.19 -3.56 8.29
C GLY A 557 -2.88 -3.20 9.00
N GLN A 558 -2.31 -4.08 9.84
CA GLN A 558 -1.02 -3.81 10.47
C GLN A 558 0.07 -3.69 9.39
N LYS A 559 0.72 -2.53 9.31
CA LYS A 559 1.86 -2.30 8.42
C LYS A 559 3.14 -2.80 9.08
N LEU A 560 3.80 -3.75 8.43
CA LEU A 560 5.09 -4.29 8.84
C LEU A 560 6.12 -4.11 7.73
N MET A 561 7.39 -4.28 8.05
CA MET A 561 8.48 -4.22 7.10
C MET A 561 9.25 -5.54 7.08
N VAL A 562 9.58 -6.01 5.88
CA VAL A 562 10.45 -7.15 5.65
C VAL A 562 11.85 -6.82 6.17
N ASP A 563 12.39 -7.69 7.01
CA ASP A 563 13.62 -7.45 7.75
C ASP A 563 14.74 -6.93 6.84
N PRO A 564 15.22 -5.69 7.06
CA PRO A 564 16.19 -5.03 6.19
C PRO A 564 17.58 -5.67 6.23
N ARG A 565 17.81 -6.62 7.14
CA ARG A 565 19.05 -7.39 7.29
C ARG A 565 19.10 -8.62 6.39
N LEU A 566 18.05 -8.91 5.62
CA LEU A 566 17.99 -10.08 4.75
C LEU A 566 18.82 -9.88 3.47
N ASP A 567 19.68 -10.86 3.20
CA ASP A 567 20.53 -10.87 2.01
C ASP A 567 19.82 -11.37 0.75
N LYS A 568 18.74 -12.10 0.93
CA LYS A 568 17.96 -12.71 -0.15
C LYS A 568 16.50 -12.30 -0.03
N PRO A 569 15.80 -12.17 -1.16
CA PRO A 569 14.35 -12.03 -1.15
C PRO A 569 13.66 -13.18 -0.43
N VAL A 570 12.50 -12.88 0.14
CA VAL A 570 11.65 -13.84 0.83
C VAL A 570 10.50 -14.22 -0.10
N LYS A 571 10.32 -15.51 -0.34
CA LYS A 571 9.24 -16.03 -1.19
C LYS A 571 7.93 -16.04 -0.42
N LEU A 572 6.86 -15.60 -1.09
CA LEU A 572 5.50 -15.72 -0.61
C LEU A 572 4.92 -17.08 -0.99
N PHE A 573 4.33 -17.76 -0.01
CA PHE A 573 3.68 -19.05 -0.20
C PHE A 573 2.23 -18.86 -0.65
N PRO A 574 1.67 -19.76 -1.49
CA PRO A 574 0.26 -19.71 -1.89
C PRO A 574 -0.70 -20.08 -0.74
N ALA A 575 -0.20 -20.79 0.27
CA ALA A 575 -0.92 -21.21 1.47
C ALA A 575 0.00 -21.05 2.70
N PRO A 576 -0.54 -21.02 3.93
CA PRO A 576 0.24 -20.88 5.16
C PRO A 576 1.42 -21.85 5.22
N PHE A 577 1.24 -23.09 4.76
CA PHE A 577 2.30 -24.09 4.70
C PHE A 577 2.48 -24.58 3.27
N SER A 578 3.73 -24.68 2.81
CA SER A 578 4.03 -25.26 1.51
C SER A 578 5.28 -26.14 1.57
N PHE A 579 5.29 -27.17 0.72
CA PHE A 579 6.42 -28.08 0.62
C PHE A 579 7.42 -27.56 -0.41
N GLY A 580 8.57 -27.14 0.10
CA GLY A 580 9.68 -26.69 -0.74
C GLY A 580 9.47 -25.30 -1.36
N SER A 581 10.40 -24.93 -2.24
CA SER A 581 10.33 -23.66 -2.94
C SER A 581 9.36 -23.78 -4.11
N VAL A 582 8.23 -23.08 -4.06
CA VAL A 582 7.35 -22.89 -5.22
C VAL A 582 8.10 -22.08 -6.29
N ALA A 583 8.30 -22.66 -7.47
CA ALA A 583 8.96 -21.98 -8.58
C ALA A 583 8.08 -20.83 -9.09
N GLY A 584 8.67 -19.65 -9.29
CA GLY A 584 7.92 -18.46 -9.72
C GLY A 584 7.04 -17.83 -8.64
N ALA A 585 7.14 -18.26 -7.38
CA ALA A 585 6.48 -17.59 -6.27
C ALA A 585 6.90 -16.11 -6.20
N PRO A 586 5.98 -15.18 -5.93
CA PRO A 586 6.32 -13.79 -5.74
C PRO A 586 7.34 -13.62 -4.60
N GLU A 587 8.24 -12.65 -4.77
CA GLU A 587 9.30 -12.39 -3.82
C GLU A 587 9.15 -10.98 -3.23
N LEU A 588 9.32 -10.90 -1.92
CA LEU A 588 9.46 -9.67 -1.17
C LEU A 588 10.95 -9.41 -0.91
N LEU A 589 11.46 -8.25 -1.29
CA LEU A 589 12.87 -7.93 -1.02
C LEU A 589 13.01 -7.21 0.33
N ALA A 590 14.13 -7.38 1.00
CA ALA A 590 14.44 -6.71 2.27
C ALA A 590 14.09 -5.21 2.24
N GLY A 591 13.49 -4.70 3.32
CA GLY A 591 13.06 -3.31 3.46
C GLY A 591 11.71 -2.97 2.79
N GLU A 592 11.03 -3.92 2.13
CA GLU A 592 9.67 -3.70 1.63
C GLU A 592 8.65 -3.62 2.76
N THR A 593 7.70 -2.71 2.60
CA THR A 593 6.51 -2.56 3.44
C THR A 593 5.42 -3.52 3.00
N VAL A 594 4.76 -4.14 3.96
CA VAL A 594 3.63 -5.05 3.73
C VAL A 594 2.52 -4.77 4.71
N VAL A 595 1.28 -5.02 4.29
CA VAL A 595 0.09 -4.98 5.13
C VAL A 595 -0.29 -6.41 5.51
N VAL A 596 -0.44 -6.67 6.80
CA VAL A 596 -0.94 -7.97 7.28
C VAL A 596 -2.44 -8.04 7.02
N LEU A 597 -2.87 -9.03 6.25
CA LEU A 597 -4.27 -9.32 5.95
C LEU A 597 -4.87 -10.32 6.94
N ARG A 598 -4.09 -11.33 7.37
CA ARG A 598 -4.55 -12.42 8.23
C ARG A 598 -3.38 -13.03 9.01
N LYS A 599 -3.64 -13.49 10.24
CA LYS A 599 -2.68 -14.23 11.07
C LYS A 599 -3.26 -15.59 11.43
N VAL A 600 -2.50 -16.66 11.20
CA VAL A 600 -2.96 -18.02 11.51
C VAL A 600 -1.87 -18.84 12.20
N LEU A 601 -2.28 -19.76 13.05
CA LEU A 601 -1.45 -20.81 13.63
C LEU A 601 -1.75 -22.13 12.94
N VAL A 602 -0.69 -22.83 12.53
CA VAL A 602 -0.74 -24.16 11.93
C VAL A 602 0.21 -25.06 12.71
N LEU A 603 -0.26 -26.22 13.14
CA LEU A 603 0.57 -27.23 13.79
C LEU A 603 1.38 -27.98 12.72
N VAL A 604 2.69 -27.83 12.71
CA VAL A 604 3.60 -28.37 11.69
C VAL A 604 4.55 -29.40 12.32
N PRO A 605 4.85 -30.51 11.63
CA PRO A 605 5.86 -31.46 12.10
C PRO A 605 7.26 -30.83 11.99
N SER A 606 7.97 -30.76 13.11
CA SER A 606 9.35 -30.28 13.22
C SER A 606 10.24 -31.38 13.79
N GLY A 607 10.69 -32.30 12.93
CA GLY A 607 11.45 -33.48 13.35
C GLY A 607 10.54 -34.50 14.02
N SER A 608 10.84 -34.88 15.28
CA SER A 608 10.03 -35.83 16.07
C SER A 608 8.95 -35.16 16.92
N GLN A 609 8.85 -33.83 16.89
CA GLN A 609 7.87 -33.06 17.67
C GLN A 609 6.99 -32.23 16.74
N GLU A 610 5.75 -32.01 17.16
CA GLU A 610 4.84 -31.07 16.52
C GLU A 610 5.00 -29.70 17.19
N SER A 611 5.07 -28.63 16.39
CA SER A 611 5.11 -27.26 16.90
C SER A 611 4.09 -26.38 16.21
N TRP A 612 3.43 -25.52 16.98
CA TRP A 612 2.57 -24.49 16.41
C TRP A 612 3.44 -23.43 15.73
N VAL A 613 3.16 -23.21 14.46
CA VAL A 613 3.85 -22.24 13.62
C VAL A 613 2.88 -21.16 13.21
N ARG A 614 3.29 -19.89 13.41
CA ARG A 614 2.55 -18.73 12.95
C ARG A 614 2.89 -18.38 11.51
N TYR A 615 1.84 -18.13 10.73
CA TYR A 615 1.90 -17.63 9.38
C TYR A 615 1.08 -16.35 9.23
N LEU A 616 1.57 -15.46 8.39
CA LEU A 616 1.01 -14.15 8.12
C LEU A 616 0.63 -14.10 6.64
N LYS A 617 -0.64 -13.86 6.34
CA LYS A 617 -1.04 -13.47 4.99
C LYS A 617 -0.76 -11.98 4.84
N VAL A 618 0.01 -11.61 3.83
CA VAL A 618 0.47 -10.25 3.61
C VAL A 618 0.15 -9.77 2.20
N GLU A 619 0.01 -8.46 2.04
CA GLU A 619 -0.13 -7.75 0.77
C GLU A 619 0.95 -6.66 0.70
N ASP A 620 1.70 -6.58 -0.40
CA ASP A 620 2.67 -5.50 -0.62
C ASP A 620 2.05 -4.28 -1.33
N GLU A 621 2.84 -3.23 -1.55
CA GLU A 621 2.39 -2.02 -2.26
C GLU A 621 1.99 -2.29 -3.73
N ARG A 622 2.43 -3.41 -4.31
CA ARG A 622 2.09 -3.85 -5.67
C ARG A 622 0.80 -4.68 -5.71
N LYS A 623 0.10 -4.82 -4.59
CA LYS A 623 -1.10 -5.67 -4.44
C LYS A 623 -0.83 -7.16 -4.68
N ILE A 624 0.42 -7.57 -4.44
CA ILE A 624 0.79 -8.99 -4.48
C ILE A 624 0.52 -9.56 -3.09
N GLU A 625 -0.38 -10.54 -3.05
CA GLU A 625 -0.71 -11.27 -1.83
C GLU A 625 0.04 -12.60 -1.72
N GLY A 626 0.32 -13.01 -0.49
CA GLY A 626 0.72 -14.38 -0.19
C GLY A 626 0.98 -14.61 1.28
N TRP A 627 1.41 -15.82 1.62
CA TRP A 627 1.65 -16.26 2.98
C TRP A 627 3.14 -16.25 3.31
N LEU A 628 3.45 -15.91 4.56
CA LEU A 628 4.80 -15.81 5.06
C LEU A 628 4.89 -16.42 6.46
N GLY A 629 5.91 -17.22 6.73
CA GLY A 629 6.19 -17.66 8.09
C GLY A 629 6.65 -16.48 8.96
N GLU A 630 6.18 -16.41 10.19
CA GLU A 630 6.59 -15.33 11.11
C GLU A 630 8.11 -15.35 11.35
N LEU A 631 8.69 -16.56 11.48
CA LEU A 631 10.12 -16.76 11.73
C LEU A 631 10.90 -17.10 10.46
N ARG A 632 12.17 -16.69 10.42
CA ARG A 632 13.08 -16.90 9.26
C ARG A 632 13.21 -18.37 8.87
N ILE A 633 13.29 -19.28 9.84
CA ILE A 633 13.38 -20.73 9.58
C ILE A 633 12.17 -21.27 8.81
N HIS A 634 10.98 -20.72 9.07
CA HIS A 634 9.74 -21.13 8.39
C HIS A 634 9.62 -20.59 6.97
N CYS A 635 10.47 -19.61 6.61
CA CYS A 635 10.59 -19.09 5.25
C CYS A 635 11.74 -19.75 4.47
N GLY A 636 12.35 -20.81 5.01
CA GLY A 636 13.50 -21.49 4.39
C GLY A 636 14.81 -20.69 4.45
N ILE A 637 14.87 -19.63 5.26
CA ILE A 637 16.07 -18.80 5.41
C ILE A 637 17.01 -19.47 6.42
N LYS A 638 18.13 -20.00 5.90
CA LYS A 638 19.16 -20.64 6.72
C LYS A 638 20.13 -19.58 7.26
N GLY A 639 20.53 -19.71 8.53
CA GLY A 639 21.51 -18.81 9.17
C GLY A 639 21.49 -18.85 10.70
N PRO A 640 22.38 -18.10 11.38
CA PRO A 640 22.45 -18.05 12.85
C PRO A 640 21.23 -17.38 13.50
N ALA A 641 20.45 -16.60 12.73
CA ALA A 641 19.27 -15.87 13.19
C ALA A 641 17.94 -16.55 12.81
N GLN A 642 17.92 -17.88 12.72
CA GLN A 642 16.75 -18.65 12.25
C GLN A 642 15.46 -18.44 13.06
N SER A 643 15.59 -18.12 14.35
CA SER A 643 14.49 -17.83 15.27
C SER A 643 14.05 -16.37 15.30
N GLU A 644 14.67 -15.49 14.52
CA GLU A 644 14.24 -14.09 14.42
C GLU A 644 13.03 -13.95 13.50
N PRO A 645 12.15 -12.95 13.75
CA PRO A 645 11.02 -12.69 12.88
C PRO A 645 11.47 -12.12 11.53
N VAL A 646 10.71 -12.44 10.48
CA VAL A 646 10.92 -11.94 9.11
C VAL A 646 10.32 -10.56 8.92
N LEU A 647 9.22 -10.26 9.62
CA LEU A 647 8.56 -8.98 9.58
C LEU A 647 8.75 -8.25 10.90
N HIS A 648 9.03 -6.95 10.82
CA HIS A 648 9.24 -6.10 11.97
C HIS A 648 8.29 -4.91 11.91
N GLU A 649 7.82 -4.49 13.09
CA GLU A 649 7.23 -3.17 13.21
C GLU A 649 8.31 -2.12 12.94
N PHE A 650 7.92 -1.07 12.22
CA PHE A 650 8.80 0.03 11.91
C PHE A 650 8.17 1.34 12.36
N LYS A 651 9.01 2.27 12.78
CA LYS A 651 8.61 3.63 13.10
C LYS A 651 9.05 4.51 11.95
N ALA A 652 8.08 5.04 11.20
CA ALA A 652 8.31 6.07 10.20
C ALA A 652 7.98 7.43 10.83
N GLY A 653 8.94 8.34 10.82
CA GLY A 653 8.73 9.71 11.23
C GLY A 653 9.80 10.22 12.18
N PHE A 654 10.06 11.52 12.06
CA PHE A 654 10.73 12.27 13.12
C PHE A 654 9.73 12.49 14.24
N GLY A 655 10.10 12.21 15.48
CA GLY A 655 9.29 12.63 16.63
C GLY A 655 8.91 14.11 16.48
N GLU A 656 7.69 14.45 16.89
CA GLU A 656 6.95 15.72 16.69
C GLU A 656 7.72 17.04 16.91
N GLN A 657 8.95 17.02 17.43
CA GLN A 657 9.68 18.18 17.94
C GLN A 657 10.73 18.81 16.99
N ARG A 658 10.85 18.43 15.71
CA ARG A 658 11.89 19.01 14.83
C ARG A 658 11.35 19.96 13.76
N SER A 659 11.34 21.26 14.09
CA SER A 659 10.96 22.38 13.22
C SER A 659 12.02 22.81 12.18
N LYS A 660 13.07 22.01 11.95
CA LYS A 660 14.14 22.35 11.00
C LYS A 660 14.42 21.16 10.07
N SER A 661 14.40 21.38 8.75
CA SER A 661 14.76 20.40 7.72
C SER A 661 16.16 19.84 7.98
N PRO A 662 16.30 18.57 8.39
CA PRO A 662 17.60 17.99 8.71
C PRO A 662 18.30 17.53 7.43
N TRP A 663 19.57 17.87 7.29
CA TRP A 663 20.43 17.37 6.22
C TRP A 663 21.14 16.09 6.68
N VAL A 664 21.56 15.23 5.77
CA VAL A 664 22.40 14.07 6.10
C VAL A 664 23.84 14.34 5.68
N SER A 665 24.80 14.06 6.55
CA SER A 665 26.24 14.12 6.22
C SER A 665 26.90 12.76 6.44
N VAL A 666 27.77 12.39 5.51
CA VAL A 666 28.60 11.18 5.63
C VAL A 666 29.77 11.46 6.57
N ILE A 667 29.78 10.78 7.71
CA ILE A 667 30.87 10.86 8.70
C ILE A 667 31.88 9.71 8.56
N ALA A 668 31.51 8.64 7.84
CA ALA A 668 32.40 7.53 7.55
C ALA A 668 33.65 7.97 6.76
N LYS A 669 34.76 7.25 6.98
CA LYS A 669 35.99 7.43 6.19
C LYS A 669 35.91 6.79 4.80
N ALA A 670 35.02 5.81 4.62
CA ALA A 670 34.75 5.16 3.36
C ALA A 670 33.48 5.74 2.71
N PRO A 671 33.33 5.64 1.38
CA PRO A 671 32.07 5.97 0.73
C PRO A 671 30.92 5.12 1.27
N VAL A 672 29.76 5.73 1.48
CA VAL A 672 28.55 5.05 1.98
C VAL A 672 27.63 4.77 0.80
N PRO A 673 27.20 3.51 0.56
CA PRO A 673 26.33 3.18 -0.57
C PRO A 673 24.96 3.85 -0.43
N LEU A 674 24.43 4.35 -1.55
CA LEU A 674 23.02 4.71 -1.66
C LEU A 674 22.19 3.46 -1.92
N LEU A 675 21.00 3.43 -1.35
CA LEU A 675 20.11 2.27 -1.38
C LEU A 675 18.81 2.64 -2.09
N SER A 676 18.24 1.71 -2.87
CA SER A 676 16.94 1.95 -3.52
C SER A 676 15.74 1.75 -2.58
N GLY A 677 15.98 1.19 -1.39
CA GLY A 677 15.01 1.00 -0.32
C GLY A 677 15.74 0.89 1.03
N PRO A 678 15.03 0.88 2.17
CA PRO A 678 15.63 0.80 3.50
C PRO A 678 16.15 -0.63 3.79
N SER A 679 17.21 -1.04 3.11
CA SER A 679 17.78 -2.39 3.18
C SER A 679 19.28 -2.38 2.99
N ARG A 680 20.00 -3.30 3.65
CA ARG A 680 21.46 -3.44 3.50
C ARG A 680 21.88 -3.98 2.14
N THR A 681 20.99 -4.68 1.43
CA THR A 681 21.35 -5.47 0.26
C THR A 681 20.92 -4.83 -1.06
N ARG A 682 20.07 -3.80 -1.00
CA ARG A 682 19.64 -3.02 -2.17
C ARG A 682 20.64 -1.90 -2.54
N GLY A 683 21.92 -2.24 -2.61
CA GLY A 683 22.98 -1.31 -2.98
C GLY A 683 22.82 -0.80 -4.41
N MET A 684 22.78 0.53 -4.59
CA MET A 684 22.91 1.16 -5.90
C MET A 684 24.39 1.28 -6.27
N LYS A 685 24.69 1.47 -7.57
CA LYS A 685 26.05 1.79 -8.04
C LYS A 685 26.56 3.16 -7.56
N LYS A 686 25.70 3.96 -6.91
CA LYS A 686 26.04 5.29 -6.39
C LYS A 686 26.40 5.18 -4.91
N SER A 687 27.36 5.98 -4.48
CA SER A 687 27.75 6.13 -3.08
C SER A 687 28.00 7.59 -2.77
N LEU A 688 27.82 7.95 -1.50
CA LEU A 688 28.16 9.24 -0.95
C LEU A 688 29.59 9.20 -0.42
N SER A 689 30.42 10.14 -0.84
CA SER A 689 31.80 10.25 -0.38
C SER A 689 31.87 10.81 1.05
N PRO A 690 32.94 10.53 1.80
CA PRO A 690 33.18 11.12 3.11
C PRO A 690 33.02 12.65 3.13
N GLY A 691 32.16 13.17 3.99
CA GLY A 691 31.85 14.59 4.11
C GLY A 691 30.90 15.15 3.05
N ASP A 692 30.35 14.33 2.17
CA ASP A 692 29.21 14.76 1.35
C ASP A 692 28.03 15.07 2.28
N PHE A 693 27.32 16.15 1.96
CA PHE A 693 26.10 16.58 2.65
C PHE A 693 24.99 16.63 1.61
N VAL A 694 23.93 15.86 1.83
CA VAL A 694 22.82 15.72 0.90
C VAL A 694 21.55 16.21 1.58
N GLU A 695 20.78 17.00 0.85
CA GLU A 695 19.47 17.41 1.31
C GLU A 695 18.56 16.19 1.34
N THR A 696 17.78 16.11 2.40
CA THR A 696 16.73 15.12 2.56
C THR A 696 15.47 15.61 1.85
N VAL A 697 14.54 14.71 1.49
CA VAL A 697 13.35 15.13 0.73
C VAL A 697 12.59 16.19 1.51
N HIS A 698 12.41 17.36 0.90
CA HIS A 698 11.41 18.33 1.32
C HIS A 698 10.30 18.32 0.27
N MET A 699 9.27 17.51 0.50
CA MET A 699 8.06 17.52 -0.34
C MET A 699 7.30 18.82 -0.05
N ALA A 700 7.43 19.81 -0.94
CA ALA A 700 7.02 21.20 -0.71
C ALA A 700 5.49 21.45 -0.60
N SER A 701 4.64 20.45 -0.40
CA SER A 701 3.19 20.66 -0.28
C SER A 701 2.48 19.79 0.75
N VAL A 702 3.20 18.93 1.46
CA VAL A 702 2.72 18.29 2.69
C VAL A 702 3.92 18.29 3.62
N LEU A 703 3.75 18.66 4.89
CA LEU A 703 4.78 18.69 5.94
C LEU A 703 5.37 17.28 6.22
N ILE A 704 5.85 16.58 5.21
CA ILE A 704 6.46 15.26 5.35
C ILE A 704 7.93 15.53 5.59
N ALA A 705 8.26 15.39 6.87
CA ALA A 705 9.60 15.27 7.35
C ALA A 705 10.39 14.29 6.47
N VAL A 706 11.69 14.47 6.46
CA VAL A 706 12.65 13.41 6.16
C VAL A 706 12.11 12.08 6.71
N GLU A 707 12.14 11.01 5.94
CA GLU A 707 11.71 9.73 6.49
C GLU A 707 12.91 9.13 7.24
N GLU A 708 12.94 9.36 8.56
CA GLU A 708 13.71 8.51 9.46
C GLU A 708 12.89 7.24 9.67
N LEU A 709 13.47 6.12 9.27
CA LEU A 709 12.85 4.82 9.40
C LEU A 709 13.70 3.96 10.32
N SER A 710 13.13 3.59 11.46
CA SER A 710 13.79 2.71 12.42
C SER A 710 13.09 1.35 12.48
N VAL A 711 13.85 0.28 12.23
CA VAL A 711 13.35 -1.10 12.10
C VAL A 711 14.45 -2.09 12.50
N ALA A 712 14.12 -3.10 13.31
CA ALA A 712 15.06 -4.14 13.76
C ALA A 712 16.40 -3.60 14.33
N GLY A 713 16.36 -2.44 15.02
CA GLY A 713 17.54 -1.76 15.55
C GLY A 713 18.41 -1.03 14.52
N LEU A 714 17.98 -0.97 13.25
CA LEU A 714 18.62 -0.18 12.20
C LEU A 714 17.84 1.12 11.97
N THR A 715 18.56 2.18 11.63
CA THR A 715 17.97 3.46 11.24
C THR A 715 18.39 3.79 9.81
N PHE A 716 17.42 4.21 8.99
CA PHE A 716 17.62 4.65 7.62
C PHE A 716 17.11 6.07 7.45
N TYR A 717 17.73 6.82 6.54
CA TYR A 717 17.32 8.17 6.15
C TYR A 717 16.99 8.20 4.67
N ARG A 718 15.83 8.75 4.32
CA ARG A 718 15.44 9.01 2.93
C ARG A 718 15.96 10.37 2.44
N LEU A 719 16.68 10.36 1.33
CA LEU A 719 17.31 11.53 0.70
C LEU A 719 16.40 12.16 -0.36
N ALA A 720 16.63 13.43 -0.72
CA ALA A 720 15.78 14.21 -1.63
C ALA A 720 15.55 13.59 -3.01
N ASP A 721 16.49 12.79 -3.49
CA ASP A 721 16.39 12.07 -4.76
C ASP A 721 15.58 10.76 -4.66
N GLY A 722 15.01 10.45 -3.48
CA GLY A 722 14.25 9.24 -3.20
C GLY A 722 15.11 8.04 -2.77
N CYS A 723 16.44 8.17 -2.77
CA CYS A 723 17.33 7.11 -2.29
C CYS A 723 17.33 7.02 -0.76
N TRP A 724 17.80 5.91 -0.24
CA TRP A 724 17.97 5.66 1.19
C TRP A 724 19.45 5.56 1.55
N VAL A 725 19.79 5.92 2.78
CA VAL A 725 21.11 5.68 3.36
C VAL A 725 20.96 5.12 4.77
N ALA A 726 21.74 4.10 5.11
CA ALA A 726 21.76 3.53 6.44
C ALA A 726 22.58 4.43 7.38
N ARG A 727 22.04 4.75 8.56
CA ARG A 727 22.75 5.48 9.62
C ARG A 727 23.98 4.72 10.08
N GLU A 728 23.86 3.41 10.23
CA GLU A 728 24.89 2.54 10.78
C GLU A 728 25.22 1.38 9.83
N GLU A 729 26.52 1.12 9.69
CA GLU A 729 27.06 -0.02 8.96
C GLU A 729 28.02 -0.78 9.88
N ALA A 730 27.78 -2.08 10.07
CA ALA A 730 28.54 -2.93 10.99
C ALA A 730 28.70 -2.34 12.42
N GLY A 731 27.65 -1.68 12.93
CA GLY A 731 27.63 -1.08 14.27
C GLY A 731 28.41 0.23 14.40
N LYS A 732 28.85 0.82 13.28
CA LYS A 732 29.48 2.14 13.25
C LYS A 732 28.55 3.13 12.58
N VAL A 733 28.37 4.30 13.19
CA VAL A 733 27.63 5.41 12.57
C VAL A 733 28.40 5.88 11.34
N VAL A 734 27.79 5.76 10.17
CA VAL A 734 28.39 6.13 8.87
C VAL A 734 27.84 7.43 8.31
N CYS A 735 26.60 7.77 8.65
CA CYS A 735 26.01 9.07 8.37
C CYS A 735 25.23 9.58 9.58
N ASP A 736 25.13 10.91 9.68
CA ASP A 736 24.43 11.56 10.78
C ASP A 736 23.61 12.74 10.27
N LEU A 737 22.57 13.08 11.02
CA LEU A 737 21.72 14.21 10.74
C LEU A 737 22.35 15.50 11.25
N LEU A 738 22.21 16.57 10.50
CA LEU A 738 22.64 17.89 10.88
C LEU A 738 21.57 18.94 10.60
N THR A 739 21.60 19.99 11.39
CA THR A 739 20.83 21.21 11.14
C THR A 739 21.71 22.19 10.39
N ARG A 740 21.19 22.75 9.31
CA ARG A 740 21.85 23.80 8.53
C ARG A 740 21.05 25.08 8.68
N GLU A 741 21.72 26.15 9.10
CA GLU A 741 21.10 27.46 9.27
C GLU A 741 21.90 28.54 8.53
N SER A 742 21.18 29.45 7.88
CA SER A 742 21.77 30.70 7.38
C SER A 742 22.34 31.47 8.56
N HIS A 743 23.63 31.78 8.53
CA HIS A 743 24.36 32.28 9.69
C HIS A 743 25.36 33.37 9.29
N LYS A 744 24.85 34.57 9.01
CA LYS A 744 25.65 35.73 8.62
C LYS A 744 26.27 36.42 9.84
N TRP A 745 27.50 36.04 10.18
CA TRP A 745 28.17 36.51 11.41
C TRP A 745 29.67 36.73 11.18
N ILE A 746 30.26 37.67 11.91
CA ILE A 746 31.71 37.83 12.00
C ILE A 746 32.21 36.96 13.15
N TYR A 747 33.18 36.10 12.87
CA TYR A 747 33.88 35.27 13.85
C TYR A 747 35.37 35.62 13.92
N VAL A 748 36.01 35.31 15.06
CA VAL A 748 37.45 35.36 15.25
C VAL A 748 38.01 33.99 15.60
N CYS A 749 39.12 33.60 14.97
CA CYS A 749 39.83 32.37 15.30
C CYS A 749 40.58 32.53 16.64
N ASN A 750 40.11 31.86 17.68
CA ASN A 750 40.71 31.85 19.02
C ASN A 750 41.70 30.71 19.25
N ASP A 751 41.83 29.77 18.30
CA ASP A 751 42.83 28.70 18.42
C ASP A 751 44.25 29.26 18.21
N LYS A 752 45.16 29.06 19.17
CA LYS A 752 46.54 29.58 19.12
C LYS A 752 47.29 29.04 17.90
N ASP A 753 47.05 27.78 17.57
CA ASP A 753 47.68 27.15 16.41
C ASP A 753 47.01 27.62 15.10
N GLY A 754 45.79 28.15 15.17
CA GLY A 754 44.95 28.49 14.02
C GLY A 754 44.01 27.36 13.60
N ALA A 755 42.96 27.68 12.85
CA ALA A 755 41.91 26.72 12.43
C ALA A 755 42.11 26.24 10.99
N GLN A 756 42.20 24.92 10.79
CA GLN A 756 42.31 24.31 9.46
C GLN A 756 41.01 24.50 8.67
N VAL A 757 41.11 25.04 7.45
CA VAL A 757 39.97 25.21 6.53
C VAL A 757 39.78 23.92 5.72
N ARG A 758 38.52 23.50 5.61
CA ARG A 758 38.11 22.22 5.03
C ARG A 758 37.15 22.40 3.86
N LEU A 759 37.15 21.47 2.91
CA LEU A 759 36.26 21.49 1.75
C LEU A 759 34.81 21.24 2.17
N THR A 760 34.59 20.35 3.13
CA THR A 760 33.28 19.96 3.64
C THR A 760 33.27 19.98 5.18
N PRO A 761 32.09 20.07 5.84
CA PRO A 761 31.97 20.14 7.30
C PRO A 761 32.23 18.79 7.97
N THR A 762 33.43 18.25 7.79
CA THR A 762 33.87 16.95 8.36
C THR A 762 35.20 17.09 9.08
N ARG A 763 35.48 16.24 10.06
CA ARG A 763 36.80 16.16 10.70
C ARG A 763 37.82 15.32 9.93
N SER A 764 37.43 14.69 8.81
CA SER A 764 38.36 13.92 7.96
C SER A 764 39.50 14.78 7.40
N ASN A 765 40.74 14.36 7.62
CA ASN A 765 41.93 15.06 7.13
C ASN A 765 42.01 15.07 5.59
N ALA A 766 41.37 14.11 4.92
CA ALA A 766 41.32 14.05 3.46
C ALA A 766 40.59 15.24 2.82
N LYS A 767 39.80 15.99 3.60
CA LYS A 767 39.06 17.18 3.15
C LYS A 767 39.74 18.49 3.58
N ASN A 768 40.98 18.45 4.06
CA ASN A 768 41.73 19.67 4.36
C ASN A 768 42.10 20.39 3.06
N THR A 769 41.86 21.71 3.00
CA THR A 769 42.21 22.55 1.83
C THR A 769 43.69 22.96 1.79
N GLY A 770 44.49 22.59 2.79
CA GLY A 770 45.82 23.15 3.06
C GLY A 770 45.80 24.59 3.61
N LYS A 771 44.67 25.31 3.53
CA LYS A 771 44.54 26.67 4.08
C LYS A 771 44.26 26.64 5.58
N ARG A 772 44.79 27.63 6.31
CA ARG A 772 44.59 27.77 7.76
C ARG A 772 44.24 29.21 8.13
N LEU A 773 43.29 29.38 9.03
CA LEU A 773 43.01 30.68 9.66
C LEU A 773 44.05 30.94 10.75
N LYS A 774 44.62 32.15 10.76
CA LYS A 774 45.60 32.56 11.78
C LYS A 774 44.89 32.89 13.11
N TYR A 775 45.59 32.76 14.23
CA TYR A 775 45.11 33.22 15.53
C TYR A 775 44.70 34.70 15.45
N ARG A 776 43.56 35.05 16.05
CA ARG A 776 42.90 36.36 16.01
C ARG A 776 42.45 36.84 14.62
N GLN A 777 42.50 36.00 13.60
CA GLN A 777 41.98 36.35 12.29
C GLN A 777 40.45 36.43 12.31
N ARG A 778 39.91 37.56 11.85
CA ARG A 778 38.47 37.76 11.66
C ARG A 778 38.03 37.20 10.31
N VAL A 779 36.88 36.54 10.30
CA VAL A 779 36.27 35.96 9.10
C VAL A 779 34.77 36.14 9.13
N MET A 780 34.16 36.35 7.96
CA MET A 780 32.71 36.32 7.82
C MET A 780 32.25 34.89 7.54
N ILE A 781 31.26 34.46 8.31
CA ILE A 781 30.57 33.17 8.19
C ILE A 781 29.24 33.42 7.49
N SER A 782 28.87 32.50 6.59
CA SER A 782 27.63 32.54 5.81
C SER A 782 26.61 31.51 6.30
N GLU A 783 27.08 30.37 6.78
CA GLU A 783 26.25 29.25 7.20
C GLU A 783 26.84 28.58 8.44
N LYS A 784 25.95 28.05 9.27
CA LYS A 784 26.29 27.23 10.42
C LYS A 784 25.62 25.88 10.27
N VAL A 785 26.40 24.84 10.53
CA VAL A 785 25.97 23.45 10.53
C VAL A 785 26.17 22.89 11.92
N THR A 786 25.18 22.22 12.48
CA THR A 786 25.24 21.58 13.81
C THR A 786 24.77 20.14 13.72
N PHE A 787 25.66 19.21 14.04
CA PHE A 787 25.45 17.77 14.05
C PHE A 787 24.68 17.30 15.30
N ALA A 788 24.20 16.05 15.30
CA ALA A 788 23.45 15.50 16.43
C ALA A 788 24.28 15.35 17.72
N ASP A 789 25.60 15.22 17.59
CA ASP A 789 26.57 15.23 18.70
C ASP A 789 26.93 16.65 19.20
N ASN A 790 26.26 17.68 18.69
CA ASN A 790 26.54 19.10 18.89
C ASN A 790 27.88 19.57 18.31
N ASP A 791 28.51 18.84 17.39
CA ASP A 791 29.64 19.36 16.64
C ASP A 791 29.17 20.46 15.68
N VAL A 792 29.89 21.58 15.65
CA VAL A 792 29.47 22.77 14.90
C VAL A 792 30.53 23.13 13.88
N PHE A 793 30.09 23.34 12.64
CA PHE A 793 30.93 23.82 11.54
C PHE A 793 30.41 25.14 11.00
N LEU A 794 31.34 26.02 10.65
CA LEU A 794 31.07 27.37 10.16
C LEU A 794 31.60 27.51 8.73
N LYS A 795 30.74 27.89 7.79
CA LYS A 795 31.10 28.09 6.39
C LYS A 795 31.65 29.50 6.18
N LEU A 796 32.91 29.57 5.77
CA LEU A 796 33.58 30.81 5.39
C LEU A 796 32.91 31.39 4.14
N SER A 797 32.73 32.72 4.14
CA SER A 797 32.33 33.51 2.97
C SER A 797 33.34 33.42 1.80
N GLU A 798 32.95 33.98 0.65
CA GLU A 798 33.53 33.71 -0.67
C GLU A 798 35.04 33.91 -0.81
N GLU A 799 35.67 34.78 -0.01
CA GLU A 799 37.10 35.07 -0.11
C GLU A 799 37.98 33.85 0.22
N LYS A 800 37.54 33.00 1.17
CA LYS A 800 38.36 31.89 1.67
C LYS A 800 37.85 30.51 1.28
N LYS A 801 36.55 30.39 0.97
CA LYS A 801 35.80 29.17 0.62
C LYS A 801 36.17 27.94 1.47
N GLY A 802 35.27 27.51 2.34
CA GLY A 802 35.41 26.26 3.08
C GLY A 802 34.75 26.30 4.44
N TRP A 803 35.01 25.27 5.23
CA TRP A 803 34.42 25.05 6.54
C TRP A 803 35.49 25.01 7.63
N VAL A 804 35.16 25.50 8.81
CA VAL A 804 36.00 25.40 10.01
C VAL A 804 35.18 24.89 11.19
N PRO A 805 35.72 23.99 12.02
CA PRO A 805 35.03 23.56 13.23
C PRO A 805 35.00 24.71 14.24
N ALA A 806 33.85 24.96 14.85
CA ALA A 806 33.69 25.98 15.87
C ALA A 806 34.40 25.60 17.18
N ASN A 807 34.54 24.29 17.46
CA ASN A 807 35.09 23.74 18.69
C ASN A 807 36.25 22.74 18.43
N LYS A 808 37.12 22.56 19.43
CA LYS A 808 38.12 21.47 19.43
C LYS A 808 37.40 20.12 19.48
N LEU A 809 37.98 19.11 18.81
CA LEU A 809 37.42 17.75 18.84
C LEU A 809 37.36 17.28 20.28
N ASN A 810 36.20 16.78 20.72
CA ASN A 810 35.96 16.27 22.08
C ASN A 810 36.28 17.30 23.19
N SER A 811 36.14 18.59 22.90
CA SER A 811 36.47 19.65 23.86
C SER A 811 35.55 20.84 23.70
N ASN A 812 35.09 21.37 24.82
CA ASN A 812 34.29 22.61 24.87
C ASN A 812 35.12 23.87 24.56
N VAL A 813 36.41 23.73 24.22
CA VAL A 813 37.27 24.84 23.83
C VAL A 813 36.83 25.39 22.47
N VAL A 814 36.29 26.61 22.51
CA VAL A 814 35.83 27.38 21.35
C VAL A 814 37.03 27.78 20.48
N LYS A 815 37.12 27.21 19.27
CA LYS A 815 38.10 27.60 18.24
C LYS A 815 37.69 28.87 17.52
N MET A 816 36.40 29.07 17.30
CA MET A 816 35.84 30.20 16.56
C MET A 816 34.86 30.94 17.46
N ALA A 817 35.21 32.14 17.92
CA ALA A 817 34.32 32.95 18.75
C ALA A 817 33.51 33.93 17.89
N ALA A 818 32.19 33.96 18.09
CA ALA A 818 31.31 34.92 17.43
C ALA A 818 31.59 36.33 17.97
N LEU A 819 31.65 37.32 17.08
CA LEU A 819 31.86 38.72 17.43
C LEU A 819 30.62 39.58 17.20
N LYS A 820 30.06 39.55 15.99
CA LYS A 820 28.97 40.43 15.58
C LYS A 820 28.08 39.74 14.56
N ALA A 821 26.76 39.76 14.80
CA ALA A 821 25.78 39.39 13.79
C ALA A 821 25.79 40.44 12.67
N LEU A 822 25.85 40.00 11.42
CA LEU A 822 25.65 40.88 10.27
C LEU A 822 24.14 40.98 10.06
N GLU A 823 23.63 42.21 10.02
CA GLU A 823 22.23 42.40 9.66
C GLU A 823 21.98 41.79 8.27
N PRO A 824 20.86 41.07 8.06
CA PRO A 824 20.48 40.65 6.73
C PRO A 824 20.40 41.93 5.89
N GLU A 825 21.20 42.01 4.82
CA GLU A 825 21.12 43.13 3.91
C GLU A 825 19.65 43.34 3.56
N LYS A 826 19.08 44.48 3.98
CA LYS A 826 17.73 44.84 3.57
C LYS A 826 17.72 44.69 2.05
N PRO A 827 16.79 43.89 1.48
CA PRO A 827 16.73 43.75 0.03
C PRO A 827 16.75 45.16 -0.53
N LYS A 828 17.79 45.49 -1.30
CA LYS A 828 17.85 46.77 -2.00
C LYS A 828 16.58 46.76 -2.85
N GLY A 829 15.59 47.57 -2.44
CA GLY A 829 14.35 47.71 -3.18
C GLY A 829 14.69 47.96 -4.65
N PRO A 830 13.85 47.50 -5.59
CA PRO A 830 14.11 47.67 -7.02
C PRO A 830 14.51 49.12 -7.23
N ALA A 831 15.73 49.33 -7.72
CA ALA A 831 16.31 50.65 -7.85
C ALA A 831 15.31 51.52 -8.61
N ALA A 832 14.68 52.46 -7.90
CA ALA A 832 13.81 53.43 -8.54
C ALA A 832 14.66 54.11 -9.60
N TYR A 833 14.33 53.86 -10.86
CA TYR A 833 14.98 54.44 -12.01
C TYR A 833 14.64 55.93 -12.01
N THR A 834 15.32 56.72 -11.18
CA THR A 834 15.21 58.18 -11.21
C THR A 834 16.01 58.65 -12.41
N GLY A 835 15.35 58.67 -13.56
CA GLY A 835 15.83 59.36 -14.74
C GLY A 835 16.05 60.83 -14.39
N ASN A 836 17.32 61.23 -14.32
CA ASN A 836 17.74 62.63 -14.23
C ASN A 836 17.33 63.33 -15.55
N VAL A 837 16.29 64.16 -15.48
CA VAL A 837 16.04 65.21 -16.49
C VAL A 837 16.70 66.49 -15.98
N PRO A 838 17.62 67.12 -16.72
CA PRO A 838 18.28 68.34 -16.26
C PRO A 838 17.33 69.54 -16.35
N ASN A 839 17.17 70.20 -15.21
CA ASN A 839 16.76 71.59 -14.94
C ASN A 839 16.32 72.46 -16.12
N GLY A 840 15.08 72.94 -16.02
CA GLY A 840 14.60 74.17 -16.65
C GLY A 840 13.52 74.82 -15.77
N ASN A 841 13.95 75.77 -14.94
CA ASN A 841 13.22 76.83 -14.23
C ASN A 841 11.69 76.93 -14.40
N ALA A 842 10.99 77.06 -13.26
CA ALA A 842 10.40 78.32 -12.79
C ALA A 842 9.08 78.11 -12.03
N TYR A 843 9.06 78.62 -10.79
CA TYR A 843 7.92 79.18 -10.06
C TYR A 843 6.57 78.42 -10.02
N GLY A 844 6.31 77.86 -8.84
CA GLY A 844 5.23 78.41 -8.01
C GLY A 844 3.86 77.73 -8.08
N ASN A 845 3.35 77.48 -6.88
CA ASN A 845 1.95 77.36 -6.47
C ASN A 845 1.28 75.98 -6.46
N ALA A 846 1.22 75.45 -5.24
CA ALA A 846 0.04 74.97 -4.52
C ALA A 846 -1.24 74.65 -5.31
N GLY A 847 -1.78 73.46 -5.02
CA GLY A 847 -3.19 73.34 -4.67
C GLY A 847 -3.98 72.31 -5.48
N TYR A 848 -4.48 71.32 -4.73
CA TYR A 848 -5.79 70.68 -4.89
C TYR A 848 -6.08 69.81 -6.11
N ASP A 849 -6.29 68.53 -5.80
CA ASP A 849 -7.49 67.73 -6.03
C ASP A 849 -8.18 67.69 -7.41
N ALA A 850 -8.68 66.47 -7.64
CA ALA A 850 -10.02 66.18 -8.14
C ALA A 850 -10.20 65.90 -9.64
N TYR A 851 -10.51 64.61 -9.88
CA TYR A 851 -11.47 64.05 -10.82
C TYR A 851 -11.22 64.16 -12.33
N GLY A 852 -11.37 63.02 -12.99
CA GLY A 852 -11.84 62.99 -14.37
C GLY A 852 -11.38 61.80 -15.20
N TYR A 853 -11.87 60.61 -14.89
CA TYR A 853 -11.85 59.48 -15.83
C TYR A 853 -12.62 59.87 -17.11
N GLY A 854 -11.96 59.74 -18.26
CA GLY A 854 -12.54 59.92 -19.59
C GLY A 854 -12.03 58.85 -20.55
N TYR A 855 -12.97 58.03 -21.03
CA TYR A 855 -12.87 56.91 -21.96
C TYR A 855 -12.20 57.21 -23.31
N GLY A 856 -11.73 56.14 -23.98
CA GLY A 856 -11.57 56.05 -25.44
C GLY A 856 -10.22 55.43 -25.82
N SER A 857 -10.10 54.11 -26.03
CA SER A 857 -10.49 53.31 -27.21
C SER A 857 -9.77 53.68 -28.51
N ASN A 858 -9.28 52.62 -29.18
CA ASN A 858 -8.80 52.53 -30.57
C ASN A 858 -7.40 53.10 -30.81
N GLY A 859 -6.54 52.49 -31.62
CA GLY A 859 -6.73 51.41 -32.58
C GLY A 859 -5.46 51.31 -33.42
N TYR A 860 -5.34 50.18 -34.10
CA TYR A 860 -4.26 49.77 -35.00
C TYR A 860 -3.81 50.85 -36.02
N GLY A 861 -2.51 50.83 -36.34
CA GLY A 861 -1.95 51.55 -37.49
C GLY A 861 -0.60 50.97 -37.93
N ASN A 862 -0.61 50.26 -39.05
CA ASN A 862 0.56 49.82 -39.83
C ASN A 862 1.44 50.99 -40.27
N GLY A 863 2.75 50.76 -40.45
CA GLY A 863 3.64 51.73 -41.08
C GLY A 863 5.03 51.20 -41.40
N CYS A 864 5.28 51.03 -42.69
CA CYS A 864 6.45 50.51 -43.40
C CYS A 864 7.80 51.23 -43.13
N GLY A 865 8.92 50.58 -43.47
CA GLY A 865 9.95 51.23 -44.29
C GLY A 865 11.44 51.02 -43.96
N PHE A 866 12.18 50.50 -44.96
CA PHE A 866 13.59 50.74 -45.33
C PHE A 866 14.69 50.34 -44.31
N GLY A 867 15.87 49.82 -44.68
CA GLY A 867 16.54 49.58 -45.94
C GLY A 867 17.95 48.99 -45.65
N ALA A 868 18.50 48.20 -46.56
CA ALA A 868 19.84 47.62 -46.48
C ALA A 868 20.94 48.61 -46.94
N PRO A 869 22.23 48.29 -46.74
CA PRO A 869 23.09 47.88 -47.89
C PRO A 869 24.01 46.68 -47.55
N GLY A 870 24.32 45.73 -48.43
CA GLY A 870 25.15 45.81 -49.66
C GLY A 870 26.55 45.23 -49.34
N TYR A 871 27.03 44.13 -49.95
CA TYR A 871 27.89 44.01 -51.15
C TYR A 871 27.95 42.50 -51.55
N ALA A 872 27.57 42.08 -52.76
CA ALA A 872 28.39 41.89 -53.99
C ALA A 872 29.66 41.04 -53.77
N CYS A 873 29.93 39.90 -54.43
CA CYS A 873 30.10 39.59 -55.87
C CYS A 873 29.99 38.05 -56.05
N GLY A 874 29.72 37.36 -57.17
CA GLY A 874 29.56 37.69 -58.59
C GLY A 874 29.87 36.42 -59.43
N ALA A 875 29.06 36.17 -60.46
CA ALA A 875 29.21 35.26 -61.63
C ALA A 875 29.35 33.73 -61.38
N GLY A 876 28.66 32.80 -62.04
CA GLY A 876 27.83 32.82 -63.26
C GLY A 876 28.29 31.69 -64.18
N TYR A 877 27.40 30.79 -64.63
CA TYR A 877 27.31 30.25 -66.00
C TYR A 877 26.20 29.18 -66.10
N ALA A 878 25.53 29.20 -67.26
CA ALA A 878 24.35 28.44 -67.64
C ALA A 878 24.66 27.02 -68.15
N GLY A 879 23.64 26.16 -68.21
CA GLY A 879 23.67 24.92 -68.98
C GLY A 879 22.36 24.13 -68.90
N ALA A 880 21.71 23.94 -70.04
CA ALA A 880 20.40 23.31 -70.24
C ALA A 880 20.46 21.79 -70.49
N GLY A 881 19.28 21.15 -70.49
CA GLY A 881 19.00 19.82 -71.08
C GLY A 881 18.20 18.92 -70.12
N ALA A 882 16.89 18.71 -70.32
CA ALA A 882 16.26 17.62 -71.12
C ALA A 882 16.61 16.21 -70.64
N ALA A 883 15.79 15.15 -70.66
CA ALA A 883 14.37 14.85 -70.81
C ALA A 883 14.23 13.31 -70.56
N ALA A 884 13.00 12.79 -70.55
CA ALA A 884 12.56 11.37 -70.48
C ALA A 884 12.29 10.83 -69.06
N GLY A 885 11.16 10.19 -68.74
CA GLY A 885 9.99 9.79 -69.54
C GLY A 885 9.27 8.62 -68.85
N ALA A 886 7.94 8.74 -68.71
CA ALA A 886 6.84 7.74 -68.61
C ALA A 886 7.05 6.38 -67.88
N GLY A 887 6.08 5.79 -67.16
CA GLY A 887 4.65 6.06 -67.00
C GLY A 887 3.94 4.98 -66.16
N TYR A 888 2.74 5.35 -65.70
CA TYR A 888 1.53 4.62 -65.23
C TYR A 888 1.37 3.13 -65.63
N ALA A 889 0.56 2.23 -65.02
CA ALA A 889 -0.61 2.33 -64.13
C ALA A 889 -1.11 0.91 -63.68
N TYR A 890 -1.87 0.88 -62.57
CA TYR A 890 -3.04 0.05 -62.17
C TYR A 890 -3.11 -1.50 -62.30
N GLY A 891 -3.62 -2.14 -61.23
CA GLY A 891 -4.49 -3.33 -61.33
C GLY A 891 -4.46 -4.30 -60.13
N ALA A 892 -5.50 -4.28 -59.29
CA ALA A 892 -6.00 -5.44 -58.51
C ALA A 892 -7.22 -6.04 -59.28
N PRO A 893 -7.88 -7.17 -58.90
CA PRO A 893 -7.77 -8.04 -57.70
C PRO A 893 -7.85 -9.57 -58.02
N GLY A 894 -7.86 -10.45 -56.99
CA GLY A 894 -8.36 -11.84 -57.16
C GLY A 894 -7.86 -12.87 -56.15
N ALA A 895 -8.78 -13.63 -55.57
CA ALA A 895 -8.62 -14.64 -54.52
C ALA A 895 -8.18 -16.02 -55.03
N SER A 896 -7.55 -16.85 -54.16
CA SER A 896 -7.80 -18.30 -54.00
C SER A 896 -6.75 -18.96 -53.08
N ASP A 897 -7.23 -19.58 -52.00
CA ASP A 897 -7.05 -20.99 -51.61
C ASP A 897 -5.68 -21.72 -51.57
N PHE A 898 -5.55 -22.49 -50.47
CA PHE A 898 -4.79 -23.72 -50.22
C PHE A 898 -3.26 -23.78 -50.44
N GLY A 899 -2.55 -24.22 -49.38
CA GLY A 899 -1.34 -25.03 -49.54
C GLY A 899 -0.29 -24.88 -48.45
N LEU A 900 -0.21 -25.87 -47.55
CA LEU A 900 1.00 -26.21 -46.78
C LEU A 900 2.22 -26.34 -47.72
N PRO A 901 3.44 -26.03 -47.24
CA PRO A 901 4.36 -27.12 -46.87
C PRO A 901 5.18 -26.78 -45.61
N ALA A 902 5.40 -27.71 -44.68
CA ALA A 902 6.39 -28.78 -44.71
C ALA A 902 7.85 -28.29 -44.80
N ALA A 903 8.57 -28.65 -43.75
CA ALA A 903 9.99 -28.51 -43.42
C ALA A 903 11.00 -28.54 -44.57
N GLY A 904 12.09 -27.78 -44.40
CA GLY A 904 13.32 -27.96 -45.18
C GLY A 904 14.44 -26.98 -44.82
N TYR A 905 15.31 -27.42 -43.90
CA TYR A 905 16.76 -27.16 -43.79
C TYR A 905 17.35 -25.80 -44.21
N GLY A 906 18.01 -25.14 -43.25
CA GLY A 906 19.00 -24.09 -43.49
C GLY A 906 19.98 -23.96 -42.33
N ALA A 907 21.15 -24.56 -42.49
CA ALA A 907 22.25 -24.58 -41.53
C ALA A 907 22.86 -23.17 -41.32
N GLY A 908 23.25 -22.86 -40.07
CA GLY A 908 24.05 -21.70 -39.72
C GLY A 908 24.96 -22.03 -38.54
N TYR A 909 26.24 -22.24 -38.83
CA TYR A 909 27.32 -22.45 -37.88
C TYR A 909 27.61 -21.16 -37.07
N GLY A 910 27.89 -21.32 -35.76
CA GLY A 910 28.45 -20.25 -34.92
C GLY A 910 28.82 -20.77 -33.54
N ALA A 911 30.11 -20.76 -33.23
CA ALA A 911 30.78 -21.49 -32.16
C ALA A 911 30.52 -20.97 -30.73
N GLY A 912 30.62 -21.88 -29.75
CA GLY A 912 30.74 -21.55 -28.33
C GLY A 912 31.01 -22.79 -27.47
N ALA A 913 32.22 -22.85 -26.89
CA ALA A 913 32.71 -23.87 -25.94
C ALA A 913 31.74 -24.08 -24.76
N GLY A 914 31.57 -25.25 -24.13
CA GLY A 914 32.41 -26.43 -24.02
C GLY A 914 32.66 -26.72 -22.53
N CYS A 915 31.77 -27.48 -21.87
CA CYS A 915 32.09 -28.22 -20.63
C CYS A 915 31.01 -29.27 -20.33
N ALA A 916 31.49 -30.42 -19.87
CA ALA A 916 30.88 -31.74 -19.99
C ALA A 916 29.83 -32.07 -18.90
N GLY A 917 28.82 -32.84 -19.29
CA GLY A 917 27.89 -33.53 -18.39
C GLY A 917 27.61 -34.93 -18.93
N THR A 918 28.15 -35.93 -18.23
CA THR A 918 28.06 -37.37 -18.51
C THR A 918 26.62 -37.89 -18.38
N GLY A 919 26.17 -38.63 -19.39
CA GLY A 919 24.83 -39.22 -19.47
C GLY A 919 24.64 -40.52 -18.68
N TYR A 920 23.38 -40.85 -18.46
CA TYR A 920 22.88 -42.20 -18.20
C TYR A 920 21.88 -42.56 -19.32
N PRO A 921 22.02 -43.72 -19.98
CA PRO A 921 21.07 -44.14 -21.00
C PRO A 921 19.92 -44.96 -20.40
N ALA A 922 18.75 -44.73 -20.98
CA ALA A 922 17.60 -45.62 -20.94
C ALA A 922 17.81 -46.83 -21.86
N GLY A 923 17.16 -47.93 -21.50
CA GLY A 923 16.96 -49.15 -22.30
C GLY A 923 16.46 -50.22 -21.35
N GLY A 924 15.42 -51.00 -21.60
CA GLY A 924 14.71 -51.34 -22.83
C GLY A 924 14.18 -52.77 -22.59
N TYR A 925 12.89 -52.99 -22.83
CA TYR A 925 12.23 -54.31 -22.76
C TYR A 925 12.88 -55.34 -23.72
N PRO A 926 12.79 -56.66 -23.42
CA PRO A 926 11.69 -57.50 -23.93
C PRO A 926 11.13 -58.47 -22.86
N GLY A 927 9.84 -58.85 -22.84
CA GLY A 927 9.25 -60.00 -23.56
C GLY A 927 9.74 -61.33 -22.97
N GLY A 928 8.98 -62.32 -22.52
CA GLY A 928 7.56 -62.70 -22.47
C GLY A 928 7.53 -64.20 -22.07
N ALA A 929 6.36 -64.73 -21.69
CA ALA A 929 6.03 -66.16 -21.43
C ALA A 929 6.65 -66.83 -20.17
N ASP A 930 6.08 -67.84 -19.51
CA ASP A 930 4.72 -68.37 -19.27
C ASP A 930 4.91 -69.56 -18.28
N PHE A 931 3.90 -69.89 -17.47
CA PHE A 931 3.73 -71.11 -16.62
C PHE A 931 4.70 -71.46 -15.47
N GLY A 932 4.13 -71.88 -14.32
CA GLY A 932 4.73 -72.97 -13.51
C GLY A 932 4.56 -72.91 -11.99
N ILE A 933 3.61 -73.68 -11.49
CA ILE A 933 3.31 -74.03 -10.08
C ILE A 933 4.54 -74.58 -9.31
N ALA A 934 4.74 -74.19 -8.04
CA ALA A 934 4.99 -75.08 -6.88
C ALA A 934 5.50 -74.33 -5.63
N ALA A 935 4.83 -74.55 -4.49
CA ALA A 935 5.43 -74.51 -3.14
C ALA A 935 6.17 -75.86 -2.89
N PRO A 936 7.15 -76.02 -1.97
CA PRO A 936 7.02 -75.72 -0.52
C PRO A 936 8.30 -75.24 0.23
N THR A 937 8.11 -74.86 1.50
CA THR A 937 9.08 -74.65 2.64
C THR A 937 10.13 -75.77 2.82
N PRO A 938 11.26 -75.65 3.58
CA PRO A 938 11.43 -74.93 4.86
C PRO A 938 12.82 -74.26 5.16
N CYS A 939 12.95 -73.58 6.32
CA CYS A 939 14.18 -73.01 6.92
C CYS A 939 15.29 -74.07 7.18
N PRO A 940 16.58 -73.70 7.41
CA PRO A 940 17.02 -73.27 8.76
C PRO A 940 18.28 -72.35 8.87
N ALA A 941 18.37 -71.68 10.04
CA ALA A 941 19.53 -71.48 10.92
C ALA A 941 20.91 -70.93 10.43
N ALA A 942 21.29 -69.81 11.07
CA ALA A 942 22.48 -69.60 11.90
C ALA A 942 23.86 -69.16 11.33
N MET A 943 24.36 -68.09 11.99
CA MET A 943 25.70 -67.90 12.58
C MET A 943 26.84 -67.15 11.84
N TYR A 944 27.63 -66.48 12.71
CA TYR A 944 28.85 -65.65 12.56
C TYR A 944 28.63 -64.21 12.09
N GLY A 945 29.09 -63.16 12.77
CA GLY A 945 30.14 -63.03 13.80
C GLY A 945 31.03 -61.87 13.37
N ALA A 946 31.10 -60.78 14.13
CA ALA A 946 31.96 -59.64 13.82
C ALA A 946 32.73 -59.17 15.07
N ASN A 947 34.00 -58.87 14.80
CA ASN A 947 35.11 -58.73 15.73
C ASN A 947 35.12 -57.43 16.54
N ALA A 948 35.76 -57.50 17.71
CA ALA A 948 36.38 -56.41 18.46
C ALA A 948 37.67 -55.90 17.72
N PRO A 949 38.44 -54.85 18.15
CA PRO A 949 38.87 -54.63 19.54
C PRO A 949 39.14 -53.18 20.03
N ASN A 950 39.49 -53.10 21.32
CA ASN A 950 40.33 -52.11 22.05
C ASN A 950 39.70 -50.87 22.74
N ALA A 951 39.24 -51.08 23.99
CA ALA A 951 39.77 -50.62 25.30
C ALA A 951 40.79 -49.41 25.35
N PRO A 952 40.91 -48.65 26.48
CA PRO A 952 40.72 -49.12 27.87
C PRO A 952 40.04 -48.22 28.91
N ASN A 953 39.77 -48.88 30.03
CA ASN A 953 39.12 -48.55 31.31
C ASN A 953 39.78 -47.45 32.17
N ALA A 954 38.97 -46.86 33.06
CA ALA A 954 39.22 -46.78 34.52
C ALA A 954 37.89 -46.53 35.26
N GLN A 955 37.32 -47.54 35.94
CA GLN A 955 37.24 -47.66 37.42
C GLN A 955 36.62 -46.46 38.18
N MET A 956 35.44 -46.64 38.78
CA MET A 956 35.30 -46.80 40.25
C MET A 956 33.85 -47.09 40.66
N ALA A 957 33.74 -47.67 41.85
CA ALA A 957 32.62 -48.41 42.41
C ALA A 957 31.56 -47.54 43.12
N GLY A 958 30.43 -48.17 43.43
CA GLY A 958 29.78 -48.01 44.75
C GLY A 958 28.32 -47.60 44.76
N TRP A 959 27.45 -48.60 44.98
CA TRP A 959 26.41 -48.65 46.02
C TRP A 959 25.47 -47.44 46.20
N ASN A 960 24.16 -47.58 46.05
CA ASN A 960 23.26 -48.20 47.04
C ASN A 960 21.77 -48.12 46.64
N ASP A 961 21.03 -49.03 47.28
CA ASP A 961 19.59 -49.30 47.27
C ASP A 961 18.63 -48.11 47.48
N ALA A 962 17.46 -48.25 46.85
CA ALA A 962 16.08 -48.13 47.40
C ALA A 962 15.15 -47.78 46.20
N GLY A 963 14.10 -48.51 45.84
CA GLY A 963 13.14 -49.24 46.67
C GLY A 963 11.79 -48.51 46.60
N TYR A 964 10.75 -49.22 46.15
CA TYR A 964 9.33 -48.83 46.00
C TYR A 964 8.98 -47.97 44.77
N GLY A 965 7.94 -48.25 44.01
CA GLY A 965 6.79 -49.12 44.24
C GLY A 965 5.54 -48.45 43.66
N ALA A 966 4.83 -49.20 42.82
CA ALA A 966 3.59 -48.90 42.10
C ALA A 966 2.57 -47.97 42.79
N SER A 967 1.78 -47.20 42.02
CA SER A 967 0.41 -47.59 41.61
C SER A 967 -0.44 -46.44 41.02
N PHE A 968 -1.16 -46.79 39.95
CA PHE A 968 -2.49 -46.32 39.51
C PHE A 968 -2.99 -44.90 39.84
N ARG A 969 -3.14 -44.07 38.79
CA ARG A 969 -4.44 -43.73 38.19
C ARG A 969 -4.28 -43.22 36.77
#